data_AF-A0A7U7J2M4-F1
#
_entry.id   AF-A0A7U7J2M4-F1
#
_cell.length_a   1.000
_cell.length_b   1.000
_cell.length_c   1.000
_cell.angle_alpha   90.00
_cell.angle_beta   90.00
_cell.angle_gamma   90.00
#
_symmetry.space_group_name_H-M   'P 1'
#
loop_
_entity.id
_entity.type
_entity.pdbx_description
1 polymer ?
#
loop_
_entity_poly.entity_id
_entity_poly.type
_entity_poly.pdbx_seq_one_letter_code
_entity_poly.pdbx_strand_id
1 'polypeptide(L)'
;MIPQNLQQRLLYRGMPRIQALDPEGRRLPTAGRLQWRFLGDAAPWREIYEGAHGRIWLRLIAANGVERWRRQVDVAPSTFRIEADIGTGNQAGVVRLSELAGATVQPGVDCPASVTMSSTSDQARIVCLSVSGIAPLLTLLLHWPGSQPIPLTLPYPQRGAFFQLAGRPLLNDDWIPLDRLGGLQLFIQDPAGGCRFWLESTLIADSNADVPVSRQGFRDRLPPLAQSQLEISLFNWQERIASLLASSGHLEAQVQLLIKTTQGERLTQIRVARFDALIEPDREAGIVRIAADSLKRLGRDWETRIRLEMIRLWEPGTTPVTLAGPDETGNWAIPPDLEPGPWWIVGRDGDWARFRPLLWTVAVSENAVESVDSRLVTAIWEANREQRDQQLNRLLTELGQDPDHTDWTLLFDYVRLAREFPPSALDVLRLLIQHPRILALTLFNVDEETFESVWALSKQMPFLWMLVSVADWHNAAVAYFGGLQITLAEVDTSGEIVFSLFQGFRERASSTRRDYWRSLCDWLQERLFPNRPLNGSSELKMARRHPIFIEQQIESAEQELMERHDAEEQWPEGNQVINRLSLIAEKYRYQHLDQFYRPVRYAPFVAARISLNGIDPPESLIYELRLLRAFDSEWFDSVYAIALTLGLATLAMEI
;
A
#
# COMPACT_ATOMS: atom_id res chain seq x y z
N MET A 1 -20.80 -23.77 4.41
CA MET A 1 -19.54 -24.47 4.72
C MET A 1 -19.16 -24.10 6.15
N ILE A 2 -18.45 -24.95 6.89
CA ILE A 2 -17.96 -24.58 8.24
C ILE A 2 -16.85 -23.53 8.05
N PRO A 3 -16.84 -22.41 8.81
CA PRO A 3 -15.81 -21.38 8.65
C PRO A 3 -14.43 -21.98 8.97
N GLN A 4 -13.61 -22.21 7.94
CA GLN A 4 -12.35 -22.95 8.08
C GLN A 4 -11.28 -22.14 8.83
N ASN A 5 -11.32 -20.80 8.74
CA ASN A 5 -10.33 -19.91 9.33
C ASN A 5 -10.48 -19.71 10.85
N LEU A 6 -11.61 -20.13 11.44
CA LEU A 6 -11.90 -19.91 12.86
C LEU A 6 -11.66 -21.15 13.74
N GLN A 7 -11.36 -22.31 13.13
CA GLN A 7 -11.20 -23.58 13.86
C GLN A 7 -9.74 -24.02 13.95
N GLN A 8 -9.28 -24.35 15.17
CA GLN A 8 -7.95 -24.97 15.38
C GLN A 8 -7.81 -26.36 14.73
N ARG A 9 -8.93 -27.07 14.52
CA ARG A 9 -9.01 -28.38 13.87
C ARG A 9 -10.24 -28.43 12.97
N LEU A 10 -10.07 -28.84 11.72
CA LEU A 10 -11.15 -28.88 10.72
C LEU A 10 -12.26 -29.86 11.13
N LEU A 11 -13.49 -29.36 11.19
CA LEU A 11 -14.70 -30.18 11.25
C LEU A 11 -15.17 -30.53 9.83
N TYR A 12 -15.11 -31.81 9.47
CA TYR A 12 -15.57 -32.31 8.17
C TYR A 12 -17.07 -32.55 8.18
N ARG A 13 -17.76 -32.10 7.13
CA ARG A 13 -19.17 -32.46 6.91
C ARG A 13 -19.24 -33.78 6.13
N GLY A 14 -19.51 -34.87 6.85
CA GLY A 14 -19.40 -36.24 6.35
C GLY A 14 -17.96 -36.76 6.31
N MET A 15 -17.80 -38.03 5.97
CA MET A 15 -16.46 -38.65 5.93
C MET A 15 -15.54 -37.97 4.92
N PRO A 16 -14.31 -37.61 5.32
CA PRO A 16 -13.36 -36.99 4.41
C PRO A 16 -12.93 -37.95 3.31
N ARG A 17 -12.77 -37.42 2.09
CA ARG A 17 -12.21 -38.17 0.96
C ARG A 17 -10.69 -38.09 1.01
N ILE A 18 -10.03 -39.24 0.86
CA ILE A 18 -8.57 -39.32 0.78
C ILE A 18 -8.16 -39.45 -0.69
N GLN A 19 -7.16 -38.67 -1.09
CA GLN A 19 -6.55 -38.72 -2.41
C GLN A 19 -5.03 -38.84 -2.25
N ALA A 20 -4.39 -39.61 -3.13
CA ALA A 20 -2.94 -39.67 -3.22
C ALA A 20 -2.46 -38.61 -4.20
N LEU A 21 -1.27 -38.06 -3.95
CA LEU A 21 -0.58 -37.20 -4.90
C LEU A 21 0.58 -37.99 -5.50
N ASP A 22 0.73 -37.96 -6.83
CA ASP A 22 1.96 -38.42 -7.49
C ASP A 22 3.09 -37.39 -7.30
N PRO A 23 4.35 -37.75 -7.64
CA PRO A 23 5.49 -36.83 -7.54
C PRO A 23 5.30 -35.53 -8.35
N GLU A 24 4.45 -35.56 -9.38
CA GLU A 24 4.09 -34.42 -10.23
C GLU A 24 2.89 -33.61 -9.69
N GLY A 25 2.38 -33.94 -8.51
CA GLY A 25 1.30 -33.22 -7.82
C GLY A 25 -0.12 -33.52 -8.33
N ARG A 26 -0.31 -34.53 -9.18
CA ARG A 26 -1.63 -34.94 -9.69
C ARG A 26 -2.37 -35.78 -8.68
N ARG A 27 -3.69 -35.56 -8.59
CA ARG A 27 -4.59 -36.25 -7.66
C ARG A 27 -5.01 -37.60 -8.22
N LEU A 28 -4.56 -38.67 -7.56
CA LEU A 28 -4.95 -40.04 -7.87
C LEU A 28 -5.94 -40.58 -6.82
N PRO A 29 -6.97 -41.33 -7.23
CA PRO A 29 -7.84 -42.03 -6.29
C PRO A 29 -7.03 -43.05 -5.51
N THR A 30 -7.16 -43.06 -4.18
CA THR A 30 -6.43 -44.00 -3.34
C THR A 30 -7.15 -45.35 -3.30
N ALA A 31 -6.49 -46.43 -3.75
CA ALA A 31 -7.02 -47.79 -3.64
C ALA A 31 -6.85 -48.31 -2.21
N GLY A 32 -7.96 -48.62 -1.52
CA GLY A 32 -7.94 -49.13 -0.15
C GLY A 32 -9.28 -49.05 0.55
N ARG A 33 -9.35 -49.57 1.78
CA ARG A 33 -10.51 -49.48 2.66
C ARG A 33 -10.27 -48.44 3.75
N LEU A 34 -11.24 -47.56 3.93
CA LEU A 34 -11.25 -46.60 5.02
C LEU A 34 -11.87 -47.26 6.24
N GLN A 35 -11.19 -47.15 7.37
CA GLN A 35 -11.67 -47.68 8.62
C GLN A 35 -11.61 -46.61 9.70
N TRP A 36 -12.57 -46.61 10.61
CA TRP A 36 -12.63 -45.64 11.69
C TRP A 36 -12.99 -46.25 13.04
N ARG A 37 -12.69 -45.51 14.11
CA ARG A 37 -13.15 -45.78 15.48
C ARG A 37 -13.11 -44.50 16.32
N PHE A 38 -13.87 -44.45 17.42
CA PHE A 38 -13.83 -43.30 18.32
C PHE A 38 -12.47 -43.15 19.02
N LEU A 39 -12.10 -41.92 19.33
CA LEU A 39 -10.90 -41.63 20.10
C LEU A 39 -11.09 -42.10 21.55
N GLY A 40 -10.25 -43.04 22.00
CA GLY A 40 -10.33 -43.63 23.34
C GLY A 40 -11.17 -44.91 23.42
N ASP A 41 -11.80 -45.32 22.31
CA ASP A 41 -12.55 -46.57 22.22
C ASP A 41 -11.61 -47.75 21.90
N ALA A 42 -11.79 -48.86 22.64
CA ALA A 42 -11.09 -50.13 22.40
C ALA A 42 -11.83 -51.05 21.40
N ALA A 43 -13.00 -50.62 20.91
CA ALA A 43 -13.78 -51.35 19.91
C ALA A 43 -12.99 -51.63 18.62
N PRO A 44 -13.38 -52.67 17.86
CA PRO A 44 -12.83 -52.94 16.55
C PRO A 44 -13.10 -51.79 15.59
N TRP A 45 -12.19 -51.65 14.62
CA TRP A 45 -12.32 -50.69 13.53
C TRP A 45 -13.54 -50.99 12.66
N ARG A 46 -14.28 -49.95 12.29
CA ARG A 46 -15.55 -50.02 11.56
C ARG A 46 -15.38 -49.52 10.13
N GLU A 47 -16.13 -50.11 9.20
CA GLU A 47 -16.20 -49.72 7.78
C GLU A 47 -17.55 -49.08 7.40
N ILE A 48 -18.53 -49.08 8.32
CA ILE A 48 -19.83 -48.44 8.14
C ILE A 48 -19.71 -46.98 8.57
N TYR A 49 -19.89 -46.05 7.65
CA TYR A 49 -19.59 -44.62 7.86
C TYR A 49 -20.74 -43.80 8.43
N GLU A 50 -21.97 -44.33 8.42
CA GLU A 50 -23.19 -43.63 8.83
C GLU A 50 -23.19 -43.23 10.32
N GLY A 51 -22.42 -43.93 11.16
CA GLY A 51 -22.26 -43.61 12.59
C GLY A 51 -20.97 -42.88 12.93
N ALA A 52 -20.17 -42.48 11.94
CA ALA A 52 -18.86 -41.86 12.13
C ALA A 52 -18.97 -40.36 12.46
N HIS A 53 -19.70 -40.02 13.52
CA HIS A 53 -19.92 -38.64 13.96
C HIS A 53 -19.22 -38.39 15.29
N GLY A 54 -18.34 -37.40 15.32
CA GLY A 54 -17.49 -37.13 16.47
C GLY A 54 -16.00 -37.14 16.13
N ARG A 55 -15.19 -37.15 17.18
CA ARG A 55 -13.73 -37.22 17.10
C ARG A 55 -13.31 -38.67 16.93
N ILE A 56 -12.80 -38.99 15.76
CA ILE A 56 -12.47 -40.35 15.36
C ILE A 56 -11.00 -40.48 14.95
N TRP A 57 -10.47 -41.68 15.15
CA TRP A 57 -9.33 -42.13 14.38
C TRP A 57 -9.82 -42.61 13.02
N LEU A 58 -9.21 -42.08 11.97
CA LEU A 58 -9.41 -42.55 10.60
C LEU A 58 -8.11 -43.18 10.11
N ARG A 59 -8.20 -44.36 9.49
CA ARG A 59 -7.07 -45.02 8.85
C ARG A 59 -7.41 -45.52 7.46
N LEU A 60 -6.39 -45.62 6.63
CA LEU A 60 -6.45 -46.21 5.30
C LEU A 60 -5.67 -47.52 5.29
N ILE A 61 -6.37 -48.60 4.95
CA ILE A 61 -5.77 -49.91 4.74
C ILE A 61 -5.67 -50.15 3.22
N ALA A 62 -4.47 -50.40 2.71
CA ALA A 62 -4.27 -50.74 1.31
C ALA A 62 -4.85 -52.12 0.98
N ALA A 63 -5.01 -52.44 -0.30
CA ALA A 63 -5.54 -53.73 -0.76
C ALA A 63 -4.74 -54.95 -0.25
N ASN A 64 -3.46 -54.76 0.11
CA ASN A 64 -2.59 -55.78 0.69
C ASN A 64 -2.74 -55.91 2.23
N GLY A 65 -3.72 -55.24 2.85
CA GLY A 65 -3.97 -55.30 4.29
C GLY A 65 -3.05 -54.41 5.14
N VAL A 66 -2.10 -53.69 4.54
CA VAL A 66 -1.15 -52.83 5.27
C VAL A 66 -1.78 -51.46 5.54
N GLU A 67 -1.65 -50.98 6.78
CA GLU A 67 -2.01 -49.61 7.16
C GLU A 67 -1.05 -48.62 6.50
N ARG A 68 -1.59 -47.75 5.64
CA ARG A 68 -0.81 -46.74 4.90
C ARG A 68 -0.81 -45.40 5.61
N TRP A 69 -1.88 -45.10 6.34
CA TRP A 69 -2.10 -43.78 6.91
C TRP A 69 -3.10 -43.85 8.06
N ARG A 70 -2.89 -43.01 9.07
CA ARG A 70 -3.79 -42.84 10.21
C ARG A 70 -3.75 -41.39 10.72
N ARG A 71 -4.91 -40.77 10.96
CA ARG A 71 -5.02 -39.42 11.52
C ARG A 71 -6.27 -39.26 12.37
N GLN A 72 -6.24 -38.32 13.31
CA GLN A 72 -7.43 -37.86 14.02
C GLN A 72 -8.18 -36.84 13.17
N VAL A 73 -9.49 -37.00 13.07
CA VAL A 73 -10.37 -36.06 12.37
C VAL A 73 -11.64 -35.86 13.18
N ASP A 74 -12.21 -34.66 13.06
CA ASP A 74 -13.49 -34.31 13.67
C ASP A 74 -14.55 -34.34 12.55
N VAL A 75 -15.60 -35.15 12.70
CA VAL A 75 -16.59 -35.40 11.64
C VAL A 75 -18.01 -35.11 12.13
N ALA A 76 -18.72 -34.25 11.41
CA ALA A 76 -20.16 -34.02 11.55
C ALA A 76 -20.93 -34.86 10.52
N PRO A 77 -22.25 -35.07 10.69
CA PRO A 77 -23.10 -35.69 9.67
C PRO A 77 -22.94 -35.04 8.29
N SER A 78 -23.10 -35.83 7.22
CA SER A 78 -22.99 -35.31 5.84
C SER A 78 -24.08 -34.28 5.50
N THR A 79 -25.21 -34.39 6.18
CA THR A 79 -26.38 -33.53 6.05
C THR A 79 -26.21 -32.23 6.86
N PHE A 80 -25.56 -32.29 8.04
CA PHE A 80 -25.36 -31.18 8.99
C PHE A 80 -25.31 -29.77 8.38
N ARG A 81 -26.19 -28.89 8.88
CA ARG A 81 -26.32 -27.51 8.41
C ARG A 81 -26.23 -26.51 9.55
N ILE A 82 -25.74 -25.32 9.18
CA ILE A 82 -25.64 -24.15 10.05
C ILE A 82 -26.32 -23.01 9.29
N GLU A 83 -27.34 -22.43 9.89
CA GLU A 83 -28.05 -21.26 9.38
C GLU A 83 -27.99 -20.16 10.43
N ALA A 84 -27.80 -18.91 10.01
CA ALA A 84 -27.72 -17.77 10.91
C ALA A 84 -28.62 -16.64 10.42
N ASP A 85 -29.52 -16.19 11.29
CA ASP A 85 -30.26 -14.94 11.13
C ASP A 85 -29.51 -13.84 11.87
N ILE A 86 -29.07 -12.83 11.13
CA ILE A 86 -28.28 -11.74 11.67
C ILE A 86 -29.21 -10.74 12.38
N GLY A 87 -28.98 -10.53 13.67
CA GLY A 87 -29.73 -9.54 14.47
C GLY A 87 -29.34 -8.11 14.10
N THR A 88 -30.32 -7.19 14.08
CA THR A 88 -30.11 -5.77 13.78
C THR A 88 -30.51 -4.89 14.97
N GLY A 89 -29.69 -3.86 15.26
CA GLY A 89 -29.92 -2.98 16.41
C GLY A 89 -29.97 -3.75 17.73
N ASN A 90 -31.12 -3.71 18.40
CA ASN A 90 -31.35 -4.43 19.66
C ASN A 90 -31.96 -5.83 19.47
N GLN A 91 -32.23 -6.25 18.23
CA GLN A 91 -32.77 -7.58 17.97
C GLN A 91 -31.68 -8.66 18.11
N ALA A 92 -32.03 -9.76 18.76
CA ALA A 92 -31.14 -10.90 18.93
C ALA A 92 -30.89 -11.61 17.59
N GLY A 93 -29.65 -12.01 17.36
CA GLY A 93 -29.30 -12.93 16.28
C GLY A 93 -29.64 -14.37 16.66
N VAL A 94 -29.87 -15.22 15.65
CA VAL A 94 -30.22 -16.63 15.88
C VAL A 94 -29.36 -17.53 15.02
N VAL A 95 -28.61 -18.44 15.64
CA VAL A 95 -27.96 -19.57 14.95
C VAL A 95 -28.82 -20.81 15.09
N ARG A 96 -29.07 -21.50 13.98
CA ARG A 96 -29.75 -22.80 13.92
C ARG A 96 -28.78 -23.85 13.42
N LEU A 97 -28.62 -24.89 14.22
CA LEU A 97 -27.92 -26.12 13.86
C LEU A 97 -28.98 -27.18 13.59
N SER A 98 -28.92 -27.85 12.44
CA SER A 98 -29.88 -28.89 12.06
C SER A 98 -29.17 -30.12 11.51
N GLU A 99 -29.87 -31.26 11.56
CA GLU A 99 -29.36 -32.56 11.13
C GLU A 99 -28.14 -32.98 12.00
N LEU A 100 -28.26 -32.81 13.32
CA LEU A 100 -27.23 -33.08 14.33
C LEU A 100 -27.02 -34.59 14.60
N ALA A 101 -27.95 -35.45 14.18
CA ALA A 101 -27.86 -36.91 14.35
C ALA A 101 -27.60 -37.35 15.80
N GLY A 102 -28.35 -36.78 16.76
CA GLY A 102 -28.26 -37.13 18.17
C GLY A 102 -27.18 -36.40 18.97
N ALA A 103 -26.47 -35.42 18.38
CA ALA A 103 -25.54 -34.60 19.15
C ALA A 103 -26.27 -33.64 20.10
N THR A 104 -25.74 -33.53 21.32
CA THR A 104 -26.12 -32.46 22.24
C THR A 104 -25.17 -31.27 22.07
N VAL A 105 -25.72 -30.06 22.18
CA VAL A 105 -24.97 -28.81 21.99
C VAL A 105 -24.92 -28.06 23.31
N GLN A 106 -23.72 -27.72 23.75
CA GLN A 106 -23.48 -26.98 24.99
C GLN A 106 -22.66 -25.72 24.71
N PRO A 107 -22.78 -24.67 25.53
CA PRO A 107 -21.88 -23.52 25.43
C PRO A 107 -20.43 -23.93 25.75
N GLY A 108 -19.47 -23.41 24.98
CA GLY A 108 -18.06 -23.52 25.30
C GLY A 108 -17.64 -22.62 26.46
N VAL A 109 -16.41 -22.79 26.94
CA VAL A 109 -15.84 -22.02 28.07
C VAL A 109 -15.86 -20.51 27.80
N ASP A 110 -15.60 -20.11 26.55
CA ASP A 110 -15.57 -18.70 26.12
C ASP A 110 -16.90 -18.24 25.49
N CYS A 111 -17.99 -18.97 25.70
CA CYS A 111 -19.30 -18.57 25.15
C CYS A 111 -19.84 -17.35 25.92
N PRO A 112 -20.31 -16.29 25.23
CA PRO A 112 -20.84 -15.11 25.90
C PRO A 112 -22.06 -15.42 26.79
N ALA A 113 -22.13 -14.80 27.98
CA ALA A 113 -23.26 -14.96 28.90
C ALA A 113 -24.61 -14.46 28.32
N SER A 114 -24.57 -13.67 27.26
CA SER A 114 -25.71 -13.15 26.50
C SER A 114 -26.37 -14.19 25.57
N VAL A 115 -25.90 -15.43 25.58
CA VAL A 115 -26.36 -16.51 24.70
C VAL A 115 -27.33 -17.42 25.45
N THR A 116 -28.49 -17.67 24.86
CA THR A 116 -29.46 -18.67 25.33
C THR A 116 -29.60 -19.78 24.31
N MET A 117 -29.67 -21.03 24.80
CA MET A 117 -29.67 -22.22 23.95
C MET A 117 -30.86 -23.10 24.26
N SER A 118 -31.52 -23.58 23.20
CA SER A 118 -32.53 -24.62 23.27
C SER A 118 -32.19 -25.70 22.25
N SER A 119 -32.03 -26.95 22.68
CA SER A 119 -31.69 -28.07 21.82
C SER A 119 -32.71 -29.20 21.92
N THR A 120 -33.04 -29.80 20.79
CA THR A 120 -33.71 -31.09 20.67
C THR A 120 -32.68 -32.16 20.28
N SER A 121 -33.11 -33.40 20.02
CA SER A 121 -32.24 -34.50 19.59
C SER A 121 -31.60 -34.29 18.22
N ASP A 122 -32.12 -33.38 17.39
CA ASP A 122 -31.64 -33.20 16.01
C ASP A 122 -31.49 -31.73 15.58
N GLN A 123 -31.94 -30.78 16.40
CA GLN A 123 -31.81 -29.35 16.12
C GLN A 123 -31.37 -28.60 17.37
N ALA A 124 -30.55 -27.56 17.19
CA ALA A 124 -30.24 -26.61 18.23
C ALA A 124 -30.49 -25.19 17.75
N ARG A 125 -31.19 -24.41 18.57
CA ARG A 125 -31.43 -22.99 18.35
C ARG A 125 -30.67 -22.22 19.42
N ILE A 126 -29.81 -21.32 18.97
CA ILE A 126 -28.94 -20.48 19.79
C ILE A 126 -29.36 -19.03 19.54
N VAL A 127 -29.93 -18.39 20.56
CA VAL A 127 -30.35 -16.98 20.52
C VAL A 127 -29.27 -16.14 21.19
N CYS A 128 -28.70 -15.23 20.42
CA CYS A 128 -27.57 -14.38 20.81
C CYS A 128 -28.07 -12.95 20.97
N LEU A 129 -28.14 -12.43 22.20
CA LEU A 129 -28.58 -11.04 22.43
C LEU A 129 -27.57 -10.05 21.83
N SER A 130 -28.04 -8.88 21.40
CA SER A 130 -27.15 -7.84 20.86
C SER A 130 -26.11 -7.41 21.92
N VAL A 131 -24.85 -7.33 21.50
CA VAL A 131 -23.72 -6.89 22.32
C VAL A 131 -23.19 -5.55 21.83
N SER A 132 -22.73 -4.70 22.75
CA SER A 132 -22.09 -3.44 22.40
C SER A 132 -20.62 -3.67 22.02
N GLY A 133 -20.16 -3.00 20.96
CA GLY A 133 -18.76 -3.08 20.50
C GLY A 133 -18.50 -4.23 19.54
N ILE A 134 -17.28 -4.78 19.57
CA ILE A 134 -16.86 -5.88 18.70
C ILE A 134 -17.54 -7.17 19.16
N ALA A 135 -18.27 -7.82 18.25
CA ALA A 135 -18.99 -9.03 18.57
C ALA A 135 -18.02 -10.21 18.80
N PRO A 136 -18.12 -10.94 19.94
CA PRO A 136 -17.22 -12.03 20.28
C PRO A 136 -17.50 -13.28 19.45
N LEU A 137 -16.53 -14.19 19.32
CA LEU A 137 -16.80 -15.47 18.66
C LEU A 137 -17.80 -16.32 19.48
N LEU A 138 -18.74 -16.97 18.80
CA LEU A 138 -19.66 -17.94 19.39
C LEU A 138 -18.99 -19.32 19.43
N THR A 139 -18.58 -19.75 20.63
CA THR A 139 -17.94 -21.05 20.84
C THR A 139 -18.94 -22.06 21.40
N LEU A 140 -19.21 -23.12 20.64
CA LEU A 140 -20.14 -24.21 21.00
C LEU A 140 -19.38 -25.52 21.16
N LEU A 141 -19.87 -26.43 22.00
CA LEU A 141 -19.36 -27.79 22.16
C LEU A 141 -20.40 -28.80 21.67
N LEU A 142 -20.03 -29.56 20.63
CA LEU A 142 -20.85 -30.64 20.08
C LEU A 142 -20.47 -31.97 20.73
N HIS A 143 -21.46 -32.66 21.27
CA HIS A 143 -21.29 -33.94 21.96
C HIS A 143 -22.10 -35.03 21.28
N TRP A 144 -21.43 -35.88 20.49
CA TRP A 144 -22.01 -37.12 19.98
C TRP A 144 -21.80 -38.28 20.95
N PRO A 145 -22.74 -39.22 21.05
CA PRO A 145 -22.59 -40.40 21.90
C PRO A 145 -21.30 -41.17 21.60
N GLY A 146 -20.49 -41.44 22.63
CA GLY A 146 -19.24 -42.19 22.50
C GLY A 146 -18.04 -41.41 21.94
N SER A 147 -18.21 -40.11 21.67
CA SER A 147 -17.15 -39.21 21.22
C SER A 147 -16.74 -38.21 22.29
N GLN A 148 -15.48 -37.75 22.24
CA GLN A 148 -15.09 -36.53 22.95
C GLN A 148 -15.82 -35.30 22.38
N PRO A 149 -16.00 -34.23 23.19
CA PRO A 149 -16.59 -32.97 22.73
C PRO A 149 -15.76 -32.33 21.61
N ILE A 150 -16.44 -31.81 20.58
CA ILE A 150 -15.81 -31.06 19.49
C ILE A 150 -16.17 -29.57 19.63
N PRO A 151 -15.19 -28.66 19.71
CA PRO A 151 -15.44 -27.23 19.67
C PRO A 151 -15.83 -26.79 18.25
N LEU A 152 -16.92 -26.02 18.16
CA LEU A 152 -17.40 -25.36 16.96
C LEU A 152 -17.42 -23.85 17.22
N THR A 153 -16.49 -23.13 16.59
CA THR A 153 -16.40 -21.66 16.65
C THR A 153 -17.12 -21.06 15.45
N LEU A 154 -18.07 -20.16 15.71
CA LEU A 154 -18.86 -19.44 14.71
C LEU A 154 -18.76 -17.92 14.95
N PRO A 155 -18.96 -17.09 13.92
CA PRO A 155 -19.13 -15.64 14.14
C PRO A 155 -20.41 -15.37 14.93
N TYR A 156 -20.39 -14.36 15.80
CA TYR A 156 -21.60 -13.90 16.50
C TYR A 156 -22.63 -13.43 15.47
N PRO A 157 -23.91 -13.87 15.51
CA PRO A 157 -24.91 -13.52 14.49
C PRO A 157 -25.47 -12.09 14.65
N GLN A 158 -24.62 -11.08 14.74
CA GLN A 158 -24.99 -9.67 14.86
C GLN A 158 -24.51 -8.87 13.67
N ARG A 159 -25.31 -7.88 13.26
CA ARG A 159 -24.95 -6.93 12.23
C ARG A 159 -23.74 -6.09 12.65
N GLY A 160 -22.76 -5.97 11.78
CA GLY A 160 -21.61 -5.12 12.02
C GLY A 160 -20.50 -5.35 11.00
N ALA A 161 -19.48 -4.51 11.08
CA ALA A 161 -18.24 -4.69 10.37
C ALA A 161 -17.07 -4.36 11.30
N PHE A 162 -15.94 -5.02 11.11
CA PHE A 162 -14.71 -4.69 11.80
C PHE A 162 -13.51 -5.05 10.93
N PHE A 163 -12.39 -4.39 11.20
CA PHE A 163 -11.11 -4.73 10.61
C PHE A 163 -10.36 -5.68 11.52
N GLN A 164 -9.58 -6.59 10.95
CA GLN A 164 -8.70 -7.49 11.70
C GLN A 164 -7.31 -7.52 11.09
N LEU A 165 -6.29 -7.57 11.95
CA LEU A 165 -4.89 -7.69 11.57
C LEU A 165 -4.31 -8.94 12.25
N ALA A 166 -3.78 -9.86 11.45
CA ALA A 166 -3.24 -11.15 11.94
C ALA A 166 -4.23 -11.91 12.86
N GLY A 167 -5.52 -11.92 12.51
CA GLY A 167 -6.59 -12.58 13.26
C GLY A 167 -7.06 -11.86 14.52
N ARG A 168 -6.53 -10.67 14.83
CA ARG A 168 -6.99 -9.85 15.95
C ARG A 168 -7.89 -8.72 15.45
N PRO A 169 -9.13 -8.58 15.96
CA PRO A 169 -10.00 -7.48 15.58
C PRO A 169 -9.47 -6.16 16.13
N LEU A 170 -9.53 -5.12 15.31
CA LEU A 170 -9.15 -3.76 15.66
C LEU A 170 -10.34 -2.99 16.23
N LEU A 171 -10.05 -2.01 17.08
CA LEU A 171 -11.07 -1.10 17.58
C LEU A 171 -11.59 -0.19 16.45
N ASN A 172 -12.80 0.32 16.62
CA ASN A 172 -13.33 1.30 15.68
C ASN A 172 -12.54 2.61 15.79
N ASP A 173 -12.15 3.18 14.65
CA ASP A 173 -11.26 4.35 14.51
C ASP A 173 -9.81 4.11 14.97
N ASP A 174 -9.35 2.86 14.98
CA ASP A 174 -7.97 2.53 15.32
C ASP A 174 -6.98 2.91 14.19
N TRP A 175 -5.70 2.98 14.55
CA TRP A 175 -4.61 3.40 13.68
C TRP A 175 -3.79 2.21 13.22
N ILE A 176 -3.47 2.19 11.93
CA ILE A 176 -2.54 1.22 11.37
C ILE A 176 -1.52 1.92 10.47
N PRO A 177 -0.27 1.43 10.45
CA PRO A 177 0.72 1.92 9.52
C PRO A 177 0.45 1.35 8.12
N LEU A 178 0.75 2.13 7.07
CA LEU A 178 0.53 1.78 5.66
C LEU A 178 1.05 0.38 5.30
N ASP A 179 2.24 0.03 5.78
CA ASP A 179 2.89 -1.25 5.44
C ASP A 179 2.15 -2.47 6.00
N ARG A 180 1.27 -2.29 6.99
CA ARG A 180 0.46 -3.38 7.57
C ARG A 180 -0.85 -3.60 6.81
N LEU A 181 -1.18 -2.78 5.82
CA LEU A 181 -2.43 -2.90 5.08
C LEU A 181 -2.54 -4.25 4.34
N GLY A 182 -1.43 -4.81 3.88
CA GLY A 182 -1.44 -6.12 3.21
C GLY A 182 -1.88 -7.29 4.10
N GLY A 183 -1.73 -7.16 5.42
CA GLY A 183 -2.21 -8.14 6.40
C GLY A 183 -3.60 -7.84 6.97
N LEU A 184 -4.22 -6.73 6.55
CA LEU A 184 -5.49 -6.27 7.07
C LEU A 184 -6.65 -6.91 6.30
N GLN A 185 -7.62 -7.42 7.03
CA GLN A 185 -8.86 -7.95 6.47
C GLN A 185 -10.06 -7.18 7.00
N LEU A 186 -11.05 -6.97 6.14
CA LEU A 186 -12.36 -6.45 6.49
C LEU A 186 -13.33 -7.63 6.62
N PHE A 187 -14.02 -7.69 7.75
CA PHE A 187 -15.13 -8.59 7.97
C PHE A 187 -16.44 -7.79 8.05
N ILE A 188 -17.45 -8.16 7.26
CA ILE A 188 -18.79 -7.59 7.29
C ILE A 188 -19.81 -8.71 7.51
N GLN A 189 -20.78 -8.45 8.38
CA GLN A 189 -21.95 -9.29 8.55
C GLN A 189 -23.23 -8.45 8.57
N ASP A 190 -24.21 -8.84 7.77
CA ASP A 190 -25.48 -8.13 7.61
C ASP A 190 -26.61 -9.12 7.27
N PRO A 191 -27.89 -8.85 7.59
CA PRO A 191 -28.98 -9.74 7.22
C PRO A 191 -29.05 -9.97 5.71
N ALA A 192 -29.56 -11.14 5.33
CA ALA A 192 -29.79 -11.49 3.94
C ALA A 192 -30.80 -10.51 3.30
N GLY A 193 -30.30 -9.51 2.57
CA GLY A 193 -31.14 -8.42 2.04
C GLY A 193 -30.55 -7.62 0.89
N GLY A 194 -29.49 -8.09 0.22
CA GLY A 194 -28.93 -7.42 -0.96
C GLY A 194 -28.36 -6.01 -0.70
N CYS A 195 -28.11 -5.64 0.56
CA CYS A 195 -27.44 -4.39 0.87
C CYS A 195 -26.05 -4.37 0.22
N ARG A 196 -25.75 -3.29 -0.50
CA ARG A 196 -24.43 -3.07 -1.09
C ARG A 196 -23.59 -2.30 -0.08
N PHE A 197 -22.31 -2.66 0.01
CA PHE A 197 -21.35 -1.99 0.88
C PHE A 197 -20.34 -1.23 0.05
N TRP A 198 -19.86 -0.14 0.61
CA TRP A 198 -18.91 0.75 -0.02
C TRP A 198 -17.74 0.98 0.92
N LEU A 199 -16.54 0.92 0.38
CA LEU A 199 -15.34 1.42 1.01
C LEU A 199 -15.16 2.86 0.54
N GLU A 200 -15.30 3.82 1.46
CA GLU A 200 -14.97 5.22 1.21
C GLU A 200 -13.64 5.55 1.88
N SER A 201 -12.72 6.15 1.12
CA SER A 201 -11.48 6.70 1.65
C SER A 201 -11.54 8.22 1.70
N THR A 202 -10.83 8.82 2.65
CA THR A 202 -10.69 10.28 2.74
C THR A 202 -9.32 10.62 3.32
N LEU A 203 -8.55 11.43 2.61
CA LEU A 203 -7.30 12.00 3.10
C LEU A 203 -7.59 13.11 4.11
N ILE A 204 -6.92 13.03 5.26
CA ILE A 204 -6.96 14.03 6.32
C ILE A 204 -5.51 14.48 6.52
N ALA A 205 -5.18 15.67 6.02
CA ALA A 205 -3.82 16.24 6.08
C ALA A 205 -3.66 17.33 7.15
N ASP A 206 -4.74 18.02 7.52
CA ASP A 206 -4.77 19.04 8.57
C ASP A 206 -5.88 18.76 9.58
N SER A 207 -5.54 18.76 10.87
CA SER A 207 -6.48 18.53 11.97
C SER A 207 -7.36 19.74 12.29
N ASN A 208 -7.03 20.94 11.77
CA ASN A 208 -7.67 22.21 12.11
C ASN A 208 -8.70 22.74 11.09
N ALA A 209 -8.97 22.01 10.01
CA ALA A 209 -9.94 22.46 9.03
C ALA A 209 -11.35 21.93 9.34
N ASP A 210 -12.14 22.74 10.06
CA ASP A 210 -13.61 22.63 10.15
C ASP A 210 -14.30 22.91 8.79
N VAL A 211 -13.51 23.19 7.76
CA VAL A 211 -13.94 23.31 6.36
C VAL A 211 -13.64 21.97 5.70
N PRO A 212 -14.62 21.31 5.04
CA PRO A 212 -14.34 20.15 4.20
C PRO A 212 -13.44 20.61 3.05
N VAL A 213 -12.13 20.51 3.24
CA VAL A 213 -11.15 20.52 2.16
C VAL A 213 -11.69 19.52 1.13
N SER A 214 -11.83 19.96 -0.13
CA SER A 214 -12.37 19.16 -1.24
C SER A 214 -12.06 17.69 -1.02
N ARG A 215 -13.09 16.85 -0.78
CA ARG A 215 -12.93 15.48 -0.28
C ARG A 215 -11.98 14.69 -1.18
N GLN A 216 -10.70 14.69 -0.84
CA GLN A 216 -9.67 13.94 -1.54
C GLN A 216 -9.81 12.49 -1.06
N GLY A 217 -10.46 11.67 -1.86
CA GLY A 217 -10.57 10.25 -1.61
C GLY A 217 -11.11 9.49 -2.83
N PHE A 218 -11.43 8.23 -2.59
CA PHE A 218 -12.10 7.37 -3.56
C PHE A 218 -13.23 6.59 -2.89
N ARG A 219 -14.11 6.03 -3.71
CA ARG A 219 -15.21 5.20 -3.28
C ARG A 219 -15.31 3.96 -4.15
N ASP A 220 -15.23 2.79 -3.53
CA ASP A 220 -15.26 1.52 -4.22
C ASP A 220 -16.39 0.63 -3.72
N ARG A 221 -17.02 -0.10 -4.65
CA ARG A 221 -18.05 -1.08 -4.33
C ARG A 221 -17.41 -2.35 -3.80
N LEU A 222 -17.84 -2.79 -2.62
CA LEU A 222 -17.41 -4.07 -2.07
C LEU A 222 -18.21 -5.23 -2.70
N PRO A 223 -17.61 -6.44 -2.78
CA PRO A 223 -18.32 -7.63 -3.26
C PRO A 223 -19.60 -7.92 -2.47
N PRO A 224 -20.58 -8.61 -3.08
CA PRO A 224 -21.79 -9.01 -2.36
C PRO A 224 -21.47 -10.02 -1.26
N LEU A 225 -22.30 -10.03 -0.21
CA LEU A 225 -22.17 -10.99 0.89
C LEU A 225 -22.42 -12.42 0.40
N ALA A 226 -21.58 -13.36 0.80
CA ALA A 226 -21.81 -14.78 0.68
C ALA A 226 -22.32 -15.31 2.03
N GLN A 227 -23.52 -15.90 2.07
CA GLN A 227 -24.11 -16.42 3.32
C GLN A 227 -24.16 -15.36 4.44
N SER A 228 -24.57 -14.13 4.11
CA SER A 228 -24.69 -13.00 5.05
C SER A 228 -23.36 -12.46 5.58
N GLN A 229 -22.22 -12.85 4.98
CA GLN A 229 -20.88 -12.45 5.40
C GLN A 229 -19.99 -12.04 4.21
N LEU A 230 -19.01 -11.18 4.47
CA LEU A 230 -17.92 -10.85 3.55
C LEU A 230 -16.62 -10.79 4.35
N GLU A 231 -15.60 -11.48 3.86
CA GLU A 231 -14.23 -11.37 4.34
C GLU A 231 -13.34 -11.02 3.14
N ILE A 232 -12.64 -9.89 3.19
CA ILE A 232 -11.80 -9.41 2.08
C ILE A 232 -10.50 -8.79 2.60
N SER A 233 -9.39 -9.08 1.93
CA SER A 233 -8.10 -8.44 2.19
C SER A 233 -8.09 -7.02 1.62
N LEU A 234 -7.55 -6.06 2.38
CA LEU A 234 -7.41 -4.67 1.91
C LEU A 234 -6.17 -4.44 1.04
N PHE A 235 -5.38 -5.47 0.76
CA PHE A 235 -4.17 -5.38 -0.05
C PHE A 235 -4.39 -4.67 -1.40
N ASN A 236 -5.53 -4.92 -2.06
CA ASN A 236 -5.85 -4.34 -3.37
C ASN A 236 -5.93 -2.80 -3.37
N TRP A 237 -6.15 -2.18 -2.20
CA TRP A 237 -6.23 -0.72 -2.06
C TRP A 237 -4.92 -0.08 -1.60
N GLN A 238 -3.87 -0.87 -1.31
CA GLN A 238 -2.61 -0.38 -0.76
C GLN A 238 -1.97 0.71 -1.62
N GLU A 239 -1.83 0.47 -2.92
CA GLU A 239 -1.25 1.44 -3.85
C GLU A 239 -2.08 2.72 -3.94
N ARG A 240 -3.42 2.62 -3.93
CA ARG A 240 -4.31 3.78 -3.96
C ARG A 240 -4.19 4.59 -2.67
N ILE A 241 -4.16 3.95 -1.51
CA ILE A 241 -4.00 4.60 -0.21
C ILE A 241 -2.61 5.23 -0.06
N ALA A 242 -1.56 4.52 -0.52
CA ALA A 242 -0.20 5.07 -0.58
C ALA A 242 -0.17 6.33 -1.46
N SER A 243 -0.84 6.30 -2.62
CA SER A 243 -0.95 7.46 -3.52
C SER A 243 -1.70 8.64 -2.89
N LEU A 244 -2.77 8.39 -2.12
CA LEU A 244 -3.45 9.44 -1.34
C LEU A 244 -2.49 10.08 -0.33
N LEU A 245 -1.79 9.27 0.47
CA LEU A 245 -0.80 9.76 1.45
C LEU A 245 0.36 10.51 0.78
N ALA A 246 0.79 10.08 -0.41
CA ALA A 246 1.84 10.71 -1.19
C ALA A 246 1.44 12.07 -1.77
N SER A 247 0.14 12.37 -1.82
CA SER A 247 -0.37 13.63 -2.34
C SER A 247 -0.37 14.75 -1.29
N SER A 248 0.07 14.45 -0.06
CA SER A 248 0.26 15.41 1.02
C SER A 248 1.73 15.45 1.44
N GLY A 249 2.26 16.66 1.64
CA GLY A 249 3.55 16.87 2.30
C GLY A 249 3.52 16.74 3.84
N HIS A 250 2.33 16.61 4.45
CA HIS A 250 2.20 16.60 5.91
C HIS A 250 2.58 15.23 6.50
N LEU A 251 3.39 15.24 7.56
CA LEU A 251 3.86 14.01 8.23
C LEU A 251 2.76 13.25 8.97
N GLU A 252 1.73 13.99 9.40
CA GLU A 252 0.59 13.48 10.15
C GLU A 252 -0.61 13.20 9.23
N ALA A 253 -0.39 13.27 7.90
CA ALA A 253 -1.40 12.88 6.93
C ALA A 253 -1.82 11.43 7.17
N GLN A 254 -3.14 11.24 7.18
CA GLN A 254 -3.77 9.94 7.38
C GLN A 254 -4.88 9.76 6.35
N VAL A 255 -5.13 8.52 5.96
CA VAL A 255 -6.29 8.15 5.13
C VAL A 255 -7.28 7.44 6.03
N GLN A 256 -8.44 8.06 6.23
CA GLN A 256 -9.57 7.41 6.87
C GLN A 256 -10.21 6.45 5.87
N LEU A 257 -10.41 5.20 6.28
CA LEU A 257 -11.19 4.20 5.55
C LEU A 257 -12.48 3.96 6.30
N LEU A 258 -13.61 4.14 5.62
CA LEU A 258 -14.94 4.09 6.20
C LEU A 258 -15.82 3.13 5.40
N ILE A 259 -16.43 2.17 6.10
CA ILE A 259 -17.37 1.22 5.50
C ILE A 259 -18.78 1.75 5.65
N LYS A 260 -19.47 1.93 4.52
CA LYS A 260 -20.86 2.39 4.48
C LYS A 260 -21.81 1.42 3.79
N THR A 261 -23.06 1.45 4.20
CA THR A 261 -24.17 0.84 3.46
C THR A 261 -24.68 1.78 2.37
N THR A 262 -25.48 1.26 1.43
CA THR A 262 -26.19 2.08 0.43
C THR A 262 -27.06 3.19 1.06
N GLN A 263 -27.55 2.99 2.28
CA GLN A 263 -28.36 3.96 3.01
C GLN A 263 -27.52 5.05 3.71
N GLY A 264 -26.19 5.00 3.59
CA GLY A 264 -25.27 5.96 4.19
C GLY A 264 -24.90 5.69 5.65
N GLU A 265 -25.37 4.57 6.21
CA GLU A 265 -25.01 4.15 7.57
C GLU A 265 -23.54 3.75 7.64
N ARG A 266 -22.83 4.25 8.66
CA ARG A 266 -21.41 3.99 8.92
C ARG A 266 -21.28 2.75 9.79
N LEU A 267 -20.63 1.70 9.29
CA LEU A 267 -20.47 0.44 10.03
C LEU A 267 -19.19 0.40 10.87
N THR A 268 -18.06 0.78 10.27
CA THR A 268 -16.76 0.82 10.94
C THR A 268 -15.80 1.70 10.18
N GLN A 269 -14.78 2.21 10.85
CA GLN A 269 -13.70 2.98 10.26
C GLN A 269 -12.35 2.65 10.89
N ILE A 270 -11.28 2.92 10.14
CA ILE A 270 -9.90 2.91 10.61
C ILE A 270 -9.13 4.06 9.97
N ARG A 271 -7.94 4.34 10.50
CA ARG A 271 -7.01 5.35 9.98
C ARG A 271 -5.72 4.68 9.56
N VAL A 272 -5.33 4.91 8.32
CA VAL A 272 -4.05 4.47 7.77
C VAL A 272 -3.10 5.66 7.76
N ALA A 273 -1.98 5.55 8.45
CA ALA A 273 -0.98 6.60 8.52
C ALA A 273 0.40 6.07 8.12
N ARG A 274 1.37 6.97 7.89
CA ARG A 274 2.78 6.58 7.68
C ARG A 274 3.41 6.04 8.96
N PHE A 275 3.03 6.61 10.10
CA PHE A 275 3.48 6.21 11.42
C PHE A 275 2.28 6.07 12.36
N ASP A 276 2.33 5.08 13.24
CA ASP A 276 1.30 4.85 14.25
C ASP A 276 1.84 4.86 15.69
N ALA A 277 3.17 5.02 15.84
CA ALA A 277 3.88 5.14 17.10
C ALA A 277 4.68 6.46 17.20
N LEU A 278 4.73 7.03 18.41
CA LEU A 278 5.42 8.29 18.72
C LEU A 278 6.46 8.07 19.84
N ILE A 279 7.58 8.78 19.71
CA ILE A 279 8.63 8.88 20.72
C ILE A 279 8.58 10.28 21.34
N GLU A 280 8.54 10.35 22.66
CA GLU A 280 8.52 11.58 23.44
C GLU A 280 9.89 11.85 24.06
N PRO A 281 10.51 13.01 23.81
CA PRO A 281 11.77 13.39 24.44
C PRO A 281 11.56 13.94 25.85
N ASP A 282 12.51 13.65 26.73
CA ASP A 282 12.84 14.45 27.89
C ASP A 282 14.29 14.94 27.73
N ARG A 283 14.42 16.18 27.24
CA ARG A 283 15.71 16.77 26.88
C ARG A 283 16.55 17.11 28.12
N GLU A 284 15.92 17.41 29.24
CA GLU A 284 16.62 17.76 30.48
C GLU A 284 17.21 16.53 31.13
N ALA A 285 16.45 15.42 31.15
CA ALA A 285 16.92 14.15 31.68
C ALA A 285 17.80 13.35 30.70
N GLY A 286 17.86 13.75 29.42
CA GLY A 286 18.62 13.04 28.41
C GLY A 286 18.03 11.65 28.10
N ILE A 287 16.71 11.53 28.11
CA ILE A 287 16.01 10.26 27.87
C ILE A 287 14.89 10.41 26.84
N VAL A 288 14.47 9.29 26.27
CA VAL A 288 13.28 9.20 25.41
C VAL A 288 12.37 8.05 25.86
N ARG A 289 11.07 8.23 25.65
CA ARG A 289 10.05 7.22 25.97
C ARG A 289 9.03 7.07 24.85
N ILE A 290 8.37 5.91 24.80
CA ILE A 290 7.25 5.70 23.87
C ILE A 290 5.99 6.32 24.46
N ALA A 291 5.22 7.07 23.65
CA ALA A 291 3.97 7.67 24.09
C ALA A 291 2.97 6.59 24.59
N ALA A 292 2.21 6.90 25.63
CA ALA A 292 1.32 5.93 26.29
C ALA A 292 0.27 5.31 25.34
N ASP A 293 -0.26 6.09 24.39
CA ASP A 293 -1.21 5.58 23.40
C ASP A 293 -0.54 4.69 22.33
N SER A 294 0.73 4.95 22.01
CA SER A 294 1.52 4.08 21.14
C SER A 294 1.82 2.73 21.79
N LEU A 295 2.11 2.71 23.10
CA LEU A 295 2.31 1.46 23.86
C LEU A 295 1.09 0.54 23.80
N LYS A 296 -0.13 1.08 23.92
CA LYS A 296 -1.37 0.30 23.80
C LYS A 296 -1.47 -0.43 22.45
N ARG A 297 -1.03 0.21 21.36
CA ARG A 297 -1.04 -0.36 19.99
C ARG A 297 0.08 -1.37 19.76
N LEU A 298 1.25 -1.17 20.36
CA LEU A 298 2.37 -2.11 20.26
C LEU A 298 2.05 -3.47 20.92
N GLY A 299 1.17 -3.46 21.93
CA GLY A 299 0.73 -4.68 22.62
C GLY A 299 1.77 -5.18 23.62
N ARG A 300 1.74 -6.50 23.90
CA ARG A 300 2.65 -7.13 24.87
C ARG A 300 4.05 -7.31 24.28
N ASP A 301 5.02 -7.51 25.17
CA ASP A 301 6.41 -7.82 24.86
C ASP A 301 7.07 -6.77 23.94
N TRP A 302 6.67 -5.50 24.06
CA TRP A 302 7.26 -4.42 23.26
C TRP A 302 8.69 -4.12 23.72
N GLU A 303 8.98 -4.32 25.00
CA GLU A 303 10.26 -4.02 25.66
C GLU A 303 11.44 -4.78 25.02
N THR A 304 11.18 -6.00 24.51
CA THR A 304 12.20 -6.85 23.88
C THR A 304 12.21 -6.77 22.35
N ARG A 305 11.12 -6.28 21.75
CA ARG A 305 10.96 -6.19 20.28
C ARG A 305 11.38 -4.84 19.72
N ILE A 306 11.18 -3.77 20.47
CA ILE A 306 11.44 -2.41 20.01
C ILE A 306 12.93 -2.09 20.14
N ARG A 307 13.50 -1.57 19.05
CA ARG A 307 14.86 -1.05 19.02
C ARG A 307 14.83 0.41 18.63
N LEU A 308 15.55 1.23 19.38
CA LEU A 308 15.75 2.64 19.06
C LEU A 308 17.19 2.86 18.62
N GLU A 309 17.38 3.63 17.56
CA GLU A 309 18.69 3.97 17.01
C GLU A 309 18.77 5.46 16.71
N MET A 310 19.99 6.01 16.73
CA MET A 310 20.28 7.38 16.38
C MET A 310 21.05 7.48 15.07
N ILE A 311 20.53 8.25 14.11
CA ILE A 311 21.13 8.50 12.80
C ILE A 311 21.65 9.93 12.77
N ARG A 312 22.92 10.12 12.36
CA ARG A 312 23.50 11.45 12.10
C ARG A 312 22.91 12.02 10.84
N LEU A 313 22.30 13.21 10.90
CA LEU A 313 21.71 13.79 9.68
C LEU A 313 22.76 14.39 8.74
N TRP A 314 23.91 14.82 9.25
CA TRP A 314 24.98 15.35 8.40
C TRP A 314 25.82 14.26 7.72
N GLU A 315 25.70 13.01 8.18
CA GLU A 315 26.44 11.87 7.61
C GLU A 315 25.61 10.56 7.73
N PRO A 316 24.44 10.49 7.07
CA PRO A 316 23.48 9.41 7.28
C PRO A 316 23.92 8.06 6.72
N GLY A 317 24.97 8.02 5.90
CA GLY A 317 25.61 6.78 5.43
C GLY A 317 26.41 6.05 6.51
N THR A 318 26.66 6.66 7.68
CA THR A 318 27.36 6.01 8.79
C THR A 318 26.47 5.06 9.58
N THR A 319 27.09 4.09 10.27
CA THR A 319 26.35 3.13 11.10
C THR A 319 25.60 3.86 12.22
N PRO A 320 24.28 3.63 12.38
CA PRO A 320 23.49 4.24 13.45
C PRO A 320 23.99 3.84 14.85
N VAL A 321 23.79 4.72 15.82
CA VAL A 321 24.08 4.44 17.24
C VAL A 321 22.86 3.78 17.88
N THR A 322 22.95 2.49 18.23
CA THR A 322 21.86 1.79 18.92
C THR A 322 21.76 2.23 20.38
N LEU A 323 20.57 2.64 20.82
CA LEU A 323 20.31 2.97 22.21
C LEU A 323 20.25 1.69 23.05
N ALA A 324 20.83 1.74 24.26
CA ALA A 324 20.69 0.63 25.20
C ALA A 324 19.20 0.41 25.50
N GLY A 325 18.77 -0.86 25.62
CA GLY A 325 17.37 -1.22 25.79
C GLY A 325 16.67 -0.46 26.94
N PRO A 326 15.33 -0.43 26.94
CA PRO A 326 14.59 0.38 27.89
C PRO A 326 14.91 -0.05 29.33
N ASP A 327 14.98 0.93 30.23
CA ASP A 327 15.10 0.68 31.67
C ASP A 327 13.81 0.05 32.24
N GLU A 328 13.81 -0.24 33.55
CA GLU A 328 12.64 -0.82 34.25
C GLU A 328 11.38 0.06 34.17
N THR A 329 11.55 1.35 33.82
CA THR A 329 10.46 2.32 33.65
C THR A 329 10.07 2.54 32.19
N GLY A 330 10.71 1.84 31.25
CA GLY A 330 10.40 1.93 29.82
C GLY A 330 11.09 3.07 29.09
N ASN A 331 12.17 3.64 29.65
CA ASN A 331 12.89 4.78 29.08
C ASN A 331 14.23 4.36 28.46
N TRP A 332 14.63 5.03 27.39
CA TRP A 332 15.95 4.89 26.78
C TRP A 332 16.82 6.10 27.12
N ALA A 333 18.02 5.86 27.62
CA ALA A 333 19.00 6.91 27.86
C ALA A 333 19.71 7.30 26.55
N ILE A 334 19.87 8.60 26.33
CA ILE A 334 20.67 9.15 25.23
C ILE A 334 22.14 9.14 25.66
N PRO A 335 23.07 8.64 24.81
CA PRO A 335 24.49 8.65 25.13
C PRO A 335 25.00 10.08 25.38
N PRO A 336 25.79 10.32 26.43
CA PRO A 336 26.27 11.67 26.77
C PRO A 336 27.41 12.15 25.87
N ASP A 337 28.08 11.25 25.16
CA ASP A 337 29.29 11.44 24.36
C ASP A 337 29.02 11.54 22.86
N LEU A 338 27.81 11.94 22.47
CA LEU A 338 27.44 12.14 21.08
C LEU A 338 28.16 13.35 20.48
N GLU A 339 28.56 13.21 19.22
CA GLU A 339 29.05 14.33 18.42
C GLU A 339 27.98 15.43 18.29
N PRO A 340 28.39 16.71 18.33
CA PRO A 340 27.48 17.82 18.09
C PRO A 340 26.79 17.75 16.74
N GLY A 341 25.52 18.18 16.71
CA GLY A 341 24.72 18.28 15.51
C GLY A 341 23.33 17.67 15.64
N PRO A 342 22.54 17.69 14.55
CA PRO A 342 21.19 17.14 14.51
C PRO A 342 21.18 15.61 14.27
N TRP A 343 20.57 14.88 15.20
CA TRP A 343 20.36 13.44 15.13
C TRP A 343 18.89 13.10 14.97
N TRP A 344 18.61 12.00 14.29
CA TRP A 344 17.30 11.37 14.30
C TRP A 344 17.27 10.17 15.21
N ILE A 345 16.31 10.14 16.13
CA ILE A 345 15.95 8.95 16.88
C ILE A 345 14.86 8.23 16.12
N VAL A 346 15.15 7.01 15.69
CA VAL A 346 14.25 6.16 14.91
C VAL A 346 13.92 4.89 15.70
N GLY A 347 12.68 4.44 15.61
CA GLY A 347 12.21 3.23 16.28
C GLY A 347 11.81 2.15 15.28
N ARG A 348 12.20 0.90 15.58
CA ARG A 348 11.82 -0.29 14.80
C ARG A 348 11.14 -1.33 15.68
N ASP A 349 10.14 -1.99 15.11
CA ASP A 349 9.50 -3.19 15.67
C ASP A 349 9.90 -4.40 14.81
N GLY A 350 10.94 -5.12 15.21
CA GLY A 350 11.64 -6.04 14.32
C GLY A 350 12.27 -5.27 13.14
N ASP A 351 11.90 -5.64 11.91
CA ASP A 351 12.37 -4.97 10.68
C ASP A 351 11.48 -3.80 10.22
N TRP A 352 10.50 -3.37 11.04
CA TRP A 352 9.46 -2.42 10.63
C TRP A 352 9.68 -1.03 11.22
N ALA A 353 9.88 -0.02 10.38
CA ALA A 353 9.97 1.38 10.77
C ALA A 353 8.58 2.04 10.91
N ARG A 354 7.94 1.88 12.07
CA ARG A 354 6.57 2.39 12.33
C ARG A 354 6.49 3.62 13.23
N PHE A 355 7.64 4.08 13.74
CA PHE A 355 7.74 5.23 14.64
C PHE A 355 8.01 6.50 13.85
N ARG A 356 7.34 7.59 14.23
CA ARG A 356 7.67 8.93 13.72
C ARG A 356 9.08 9.31 14.18
N PRO A 357 10.03 9.59 13.26
CA PRO A 357 11.37 10.02 13.62
C PRO A 357 11.34 11.26 14.52
N LEU A 358 12.18 11.25 15.55
CA LEU A 358 12.31 12.34 16.52
C LEU A 358 13.66 13.05 16.32
N LEU A 359 13.62 14.36 16.11
CA LEU A 359 14.83 15.18 16.00
C LEU A 359 15.43 15.45 17.40
N TRP A 360 16.71 15.12 17.56
CA TRP A 360 17.52 15.38 18.75
C TRP A 360 18.79 16.14 18.38
N THR A 361 18.89 17.41 18.79
CA THR A 361 20.05 18.24 18.48
C THR A 361 21.00 18.28 19.67
N VAL A 362 22.25 17.88 19.45
CA VAL A 362 23.35 18.02 20.42
C VAL A 362 24.04 19.34 20.14
N ALA A 363 24.17 20.20 21.16
CA ALA A 363 24.73 21.53 21.01
C ALA A 363 26.23 21.48 20.65
N VAL A 364 26.64 22.37 19.75
CA VAL A 364 28.05 22.59 19.40
C VAL A 364 28.71 23.39 20.51
N SER A 365 29.80 22.90 21.08
CA SER A 365 30.63 23.71 21.99
C SER A 365 31.25 24.87 21.20
N GLU A 366 31.18 26.10 21.73
CA GLU A 366 31.61 27.35 21.06
C GLU A 366 33.05 27.34 20.48
N ASN A 367 33.89 26.35 20.82
CA ASN A 367 35.29 26.26 20.45
C ASN A 367 35.62 25.24 19.34
N ALA A 368 34.63 24.60 18.71
CA ALA A 368 34.84 23.58 17.68
C ALA A 368 34.02 23.88 16.42
N VAL A 369 34.54 24.73 15.55
CA VAL A 369 34.04 24.83 14.17
C VAL A 369 35.24 24.65 13.24
N GLU A 370 35.50 23.40 12.86
CA GLU A 370 36.22 23.15 11.62
C GLU A 370 35.29 23.56 10.47
N SER A 371 35.86 24.18 9.42
CA SER A 371 35.10 24.58 8.25
C SER A 371 34.54 23.33 7.57
N VAL A 372 33.23 23.15 7.63
CA VAL A 372 32.57 22.08 6.89
C VAL A 372 32.52 22.50 5.42
N ASP A 373 33.22 21.77 4.55
CA ASP A 373 33.27 22.06 3.11
C ASP A 373 31.93 21.81 2.40
N SER A 374 30.99 21.10 3.04
CA SER A 374 29.65 20.82 2.51
C SER A 374 28.63 21.91 2.87
N ARG A 375 28.00 22.50 1.84
CA ARG A 375 26.90 23.45 2.02
C ARG A 375 25.63 22.75 2.51
N LEU A 376 25.39 21.53 2.07
CA LEU A 376 24.28 20.71 2.54
C LEU A 376 24.38 20.44 4.05
N VAL A 377 25.56 20.07 4.56
CA VAL A 377 25.77 19.90 6.01
C VAL A 377 25.52 21.20 6.77
N THR A 378 26.03 22.32 6.25
CA THR A 378 25.79 23.65 6.85
C THR A 378 24.29 23.93 6.98
N ALA A 379 23.51 23.66 5.92
CA ALA A 379 22.07 23.82 5.94
C ALA A 379 21.37 22.86 6.92
N ILE A 380 21.83 21.60 7.02
CA ILE A 380 21.29 20.61 7.96
C ILE A 380 21.49 21.06 9.42
N TRP A 381 22.62 21.71 9.73
CA TRP A 381 22.95 22.21 11.07
C TRP A 381 22.17 23.47 11.46
N GLU A 382 21.55 24.16 10.52
CA GLU A 382 20.73 25.34 10.79
C GLU A 382 19.49 24.99 11.62
N ALA A 383 19.44 25.47 12.86
CA ALA A 383 18.36 25.19 13.79
C ALA A 383 17.06 25.93 13.40
N ASN A 384 17.17 27.14 12.86
CA ASN A 384 16.03 27.93 12.43
C ASN A 384 15.44 27.37 11.12
N ARG A 385 14.19 26.89 11.19
CA ARG A 385 13.53 26.27 10.03
C ARG A 385 13.45 27.18 8.80
N GLU A 386 13.15 28.46 8.95
CA GLU A 386 13.03 29.38 7.82
C GLU A 386 14.39 29.63 7.15
N GLN A 387 15.43 29.82 7.96
CA GLN A 387 16.79 29.99 7.44
C GLN A 387 17.30 28.70 6.78
N ARG A 388 17.01 27.54 7.37
CA ARG A 388 17.32 26.23 6.79
C ARG A 388 16.64 26.05 5.44
N ASP A 389 15.34 26.30 5.34
CA ASP A 389 14.59 26.20 4.09
C ASP A 389 15.16 27.16 3.03
N GLN A 390 15.58 28.38 3.39
CA GLN A 390 16.23 29.30 2.46
C GLN A 390 17.60 28.80 1.97
N GLN A 391 18.43 28.28 2.86
CA GLN A 391 19.74 27.73 2.51
C GLN A 391 19.60 26.50 1.58
N LEU A 392 18.70 25.58 1.93
CA LEU A 392 18.40 24.41 1.11
C LEU A 392 17.86 24.79 -0.27
N ASN A 393 16.95 25.76 -0.37
CA ASN A 393 16.43 26.20 -1.66
C ASN A 393 17.52 26.78 -2.59
N ARG A 394 18.46 27.57 -2.03
CA ARG A 394 19.59 28.08 -2.80
C ARG A 394 20.49 26.95 -3.28
N LEU A 395 20.84 26.04 -2.37
CA LEU A 395 21.68 24.89 -2.69
C LEU A 395 21.05 23.97 -3.74
N LEU A 396 19.76 23.66 -3.63
CA LEU A 396 19.05 22.81 -4.60
C LEU A 396 18.99 23.46 -6.00
N THR A 397 18.92 24.79 -6.06
CA THR A 397 19.01 25.54 -7.32
C THR A 397 20.40 25.42 -7.95
N GLU A 398 21.46 25.52 -7.14
CA GLU A 398 22.86 25.38 -7.57
C GLU A 398 23.16 23.94 -8.03
N LEU A 399 22.79 22.94 -7.23
CA LEU A 399 22.90 21.52 -7.57
C LEU A 399 22.18 21.18 -8.88
N GLY A 400 21.03 21.81 -9.15
CA GLY A 400 20.31 21.65 -10.41
C GLY A 400 21.04 22.20 -11.64
N GLN A 401 22.16 22.90 -11.47
CA GLN A 401 22.98 23.48 -12.53
C GLN A 401 24.39 22.86 -12.61
N ASP A 402 24.83 22.20 -11.54
CA ASP A 402 26.19 21.65 -11.41
C ASP A 402 26.17 20.13 -11.14
N PRO A 403 26.37 19.30 -12.17
CA PRO A 403 26.46 17.86 -12.01
C PRO A 403 27.66 17.37 -11.19
N ASP A 404 28.72 18.18 -11.07
CA ASP A 404 29.99 17.81 -10.42
C ASP A 404 30.09 18.33 -8.98
N HIS A 405 29.01 18.90 -8.46
CA HIS A 405 28.95 19.47 -7.11
C HIS A 405 29.21 18.42 -6.02
N THR A 406 29.98 18.78 -4.98
CA THR A 406 30.42 17.85 -3.94
C THR A 406 29.28 17.27 -3.08
N ASP A 407 28.18 18.01 -2.90
CA ASP A 407 27.03 17.59 -2.09
C ASP A 407 26.15 16.50 -2.71
N TRP A 408 26.42 16.03 -3.94
CA TRP A 408 25.65 14.95 -4.58
C TRP A 408 25.67 13.65 -3.77
N THR A 409 26.83 13.28 -3.20
CA THR A 409 26.96 12.06 -2.38
C THR A 409 26.02 12.10 -1.17
N LEU A 410 26.00 13.21 -0.45
CA LEU A 410 25.12 13.37 0.72
C LEU A 410 23.64 13.40 0.29
N LEU A 411 23.29 14.05 -0.81
CA LEU A 411 21.92 14.00 -1.34
C LEU A 411 21.46 12.57 -1.64
N PHE A 412 22.33 11.72 -2.19
CA PHE A 412 21.99 10.31 -2.44
C PHE A 412 21.87 9.48 -1.16
N ASP A 413 22.64 9.78 -0.11
CA ASP A 413 22.43 9.13 1.20
C ASP A 413 21.06 9.50 1.80
N TYR A 414 20.59 10.73 1.58
CA TYR A 414 19.21 11.11 1.92
C TYR A 414 18.15 10.36 1.09
N VAL A 415 18.39 10.12 -0.20
CA VAL A 415 17.52 9.26 -1.03
C VAL A 415 17.50 7.82 -0.51
N ARG A 416 18.64 7.30 -0.03
CA ARG A 416 18.72 5.96 0.57
C ARG A 416 17.96 5.89 1.89
N LEU A 417 18.03 6.92 2.75
CA LEU A 417 17.17 7.03 3.94
C LEU A 417 15.67 7.00 3.59
N ALA A 418 15.29 7.56 2.43
CA ALA A 418 13.90 7.56 1.97
C ALA A 418 13.34 6.18 1.57
N ARG A 419 14.19 5.14 1.55
CA ARG A 419 13.76 3.73 1.41
C ARG A 419 13.02 3.25 2.65
N GLU A 420 13.43 3.74 3.82
CA GLU A 420 12.89 3.31 5.11
C GLU A 420 11.98 4.37 5.73
N PHE A 421 12.35 5.64 5.59
CA PHE A 421 11.60 6.75 6.17
C PHE A 421 10.87 7.52 5.06
N PRO A 422 9.66 8.03 5.34
CA PRO A 422 8.96 8.85 4.36
C PRO A 422 9.78 10.09 3.97
N PRO A 423 9.97 10.35 2.66
CA PRO A 423 10.78 11.46 2.17
C PRO A 423 10.28 12.84 2.62
N SER A 424 9.00 12.98 2.98
CA SER A 424 8.46 14.23 3.53
C SER A 424 9.02 14.57 4.91
N ALA A 425 9.62 13.62 5.62
CA ALA A 425 10.30 13.85 6.90
C ALA A 425 11.67 14.51 6.72
N LEU A 426 12.27 14.35 5.54
CA LEU A 426 13.59 14.87 5.20
C LEU A 426 13.43 16.24 4.53
N ASP A 427 13.85 17.32 5.19
CA ASP A 427 13.68 18.69 4.69
C ASP A 427 14.27 18.87 3.27
N VAL A 428 15.44 18.29 2.99
CA VAL A 428 16.08 18.36 1.66
C VAL A 428 15.21 17.71 0.57
N LEU A 429 14.60 16.55 0.83
CA LEU A 429 13.75 15.86 -0.16
C LEU A 429 12.36 16.50 -0.26
N ARG A 430 11.85 17.08 0.84
CA ARG A 430 10.63 17.88 0.84
C ARG A 430 10.78 19.11 -0.05
N LEU A 431 11.93 19.77 -0.04
CA LEU A 431 12.19 20.92 -0.89
C LEU A 431 12.64 20.53 -2.31
N LEU A 432 13.29 19.38 -2.48
CA LEU A 432 13.74 18.86 -3.79
C LEU A 432 12.65 18.90 -4.86
N ILE A 433 11.40 18.58 -4.49
CA ILE A 433 10.28 18.52 -5.44
C ILE A 433 9.88 19.89 -6.01
N GLN A 434 10.28 20.97 -5.36
CA GLN A 434 10.06 22.36 -5.81
C GLN A 434 11.10 22.78 -6.86
N HIS A 435 12.09 21.93 -7.15
CA HIS A 435 13.17 22.18 -8.10
C HIS A 435 13.18 21.07 -9.18
N PRO A 436 12.34 21.16 -10.23
CA PRO A 436 12.20 20.09 -11.23
C PRO A 436 13.48 19.77 -12.00
N ARG A 437 14.38 20.75 -12.19
CA ARG A 437 15.65 20.52 -12.90
C ARG A 437 16.59 19.59 -12.13
N ILE A 438 16.76 19.78 -10.83
CA ILE A 438 17.58 18.87 -10.01
C ILE A 438 16.93 17.48 -9.95
N LEU A 439 15.60 17.37 -9.93
CA LEU A 439 14.93 16.07 -10.05
C LEU A 439 15.33 15.32 -11.34
N ALA A 440 15.32 16.00 -12.49
CA ALA A 440 15.79 15.40 -13.74
C ALA A 440 17.29 15.02 -13.66
N LEU A 441 18.12 15.92 -13.13
CA LEU A 441 19.56 15.71 -13.01
C LEU A 441 19.92 14.56 -12.06
N THR A 442 19.17 14.37 -10.96
CA THR A 442 19.36 13.24 -10.04
C THR A 442 19.26 11.90 -10.75
N LEU A 443 18.35 11.75 -11.73
CA LEU A 443 18.20 10.51 -12.50
C LEU A 443 19.31 10.27 -13.53
N PHE A 444 19.99 11.34 -13.97
CA PHE A 444 21.16 11.21 -14.84
C PHE A 444 22.43 10.87 -14.05
N ASN A 445 22.58 11.46 -12.86
CA ASN A 445 23.80 11.39 -12.05
C ASN A 445 23.85 10.17 -11.10
N VAL A 446 22.72 9.49 -10.89
CA VAL A 446 22.62 8.36 -9.95
C VAL A 446 23.22 7.06 -10.49
N ASP A 447 23.76 6.24 -9.58
CA ASP A 447 24.16 4.86 -9.86
C ASP A 447 22.97 3.92 -10.13
N GLU A 448 23.26 2.71 -10.61
CA GLU A 448 22.24 1.72 -10.95
C GLU A 448 21.43 1.26 -9.73
N GLU A 449 22.05 1.16 -8.56
CA GLU A 449 21.39 0.69 -7.33
C GLU A 449 20.39 1.72 -6.78
N THR A 450 20.71 3.01 -6.91
CA THR A 450 19.96 4.11 -6.29
C THR A 450 18.91 4.69 -7.26
N PHE A 451 18.99 4.39 -8.56
CA PHE A 451 18.05 4.84 -9.58
C PHE A 451 16.58 4.54 -9.24
N GLU A 452 16.27 3.34 -8.77
CA GLU A 452 14.90 2.97 -8.37
C GLU A 452 14.43 3.73 -7.13
N SER A 453 15.35 4.11 -6.25
CA SER A 453 15.04 4.86 -5.03
C SER A 453 14.69 6.31 -5.35
N VAL A 454 15.48 6.95 -6.23
CA VAL A 454 15.16 8.29 -6.77
C VAL A 454 13.80 8.25 -7.45
N TRP A 455 13.57 7.26 -8.31
CA TRP A 455 12.31 7.15 -9.04
C TRP A 455 11.09 6.97 -8.13
N ALA A 456 11.24 6.14 -7.10
CA ALA A 456 10.21 5.85 -6.11
C ALA A 456 9.81 7.07 -5.26
N LEU A 457 10.59 8.16 -5.26
CA LEU A 457 10.21 9.41 -4.59
C LEU A 457 8.83 9.90 -5.08
N SER A 458 8.55 9.78 -6.38
CA SER A 458 7.24 10.14 -6.93
C SER A 458 6.09 9.24 -6.44
N LYS A 459 6.36 8.11 -5.79
CA LYS A 459 5.31 7.30 -5.15
C LYS A 459 5.00 7.76 -3.73
N GLN A 460 5.85 8.60 -3.13
CA GLN A 460 5.77 8.99 -1.72
C GLN A 460 5.63 10.51 -1.52
N MET A 461 5.82 11.31 -2.58
CA MET A 461 5.83 12.78 -2.56
C MET A 461 4.87 13.37 -3.60
N PRO A 462 4.40 14.62 -3.41
CA PRO A 462 3.39 15.24 -4.26
C PRO A 462 3.98 15.80 -5.56
N PHE A 463 4.61 14.96 -6.37
CA PHE A 463 5.04 15.29 -7.74
C PHE A 463 4.96 14.06 -8.66
N LEU A 464 4.86 14.27 -9.97
CA LEU A 464 4.87 13.19 -10.96
C LEU A 464 5.99 13.43 -11.97
N TRP A 465 6.77 12.39 -12.29
CA TRP A 465 7.85 12.47 -13.28
C TRP A 465 7.37 12.95 -14.66
N MET A 466 6.14 12.59 -15.03
CA MET A 466 5.51 13.04 -16.27
C MET A 466 5.10 14.52 -16.27
N LEU A 467 5.11 15.20 -15.13
CA LEU A 467 4.81 16.63 -15.06
C LEU A 467 6.08 17.49 -15.03
N VAL A 468 7.25 16.88 -14.85
CA VAL A 468 8.53 17.58 -15.02
C VAL A 468 8.59 18.11 -16.46
N SER A 469 8.95 19.39 -16.60
CA SER A 469 8.84 20.06 -17.88
C SER A 469 9.85 19.51 -18.89
N VAL A 470 9.48 19.53 -20.18
CA VAL A 470 10.40 19.17 -21.27
C VAL A 470 11.64 20.07 -21.26
N ALA A 471 11.48 21.34 -20.88
CA ALA A 471 12.58 22.28 -20.75
C ALA A 471 13.54 21.90 -19.62
N ASP A 472 13.03 21.46 -18.47
CA ASP A 472 13.89 21.03 -17.34
C ASP A 472 14.66 19.75 -17.67
N TRP A 473 14.01 18.79 -18.34
CA TRP A 473 14.67 17.61 -18.88
C TRP A 473 15.80 17.97 -19.84
N HIS A 474 15.53 18.87 -20.78
CA HIS A 474 16.54 19.36 -21.72
C HIS A 474 17.72 20.00 -21.00
N ASN A 475 17.44 20.95 -20.11
CA ASN A 475 18.48 21.71 -19.42
C ASN A 475 19.36 20.82 -18.53
N ALA A 476 18.75 19.88 -17.79
CA ALA A 476 19.49 18.91 -17.00
C ALA A 476 20.34 17.97 -17.87
N ALA A 477 19.81 17.54 -19.02
CA ALA A 477 20.55 16.66 -19.94
C ALA A 477 21.71 17.40 -20.62
N VAL A 478 21.53 18.67 -20.98
CA VAL A 478 22.61 19.54 -21.50
C VAL A 478 23.70 19.72 -20.44
N ALA A 479 23.33 20.02 -19.19
CA ALA A 479 24.30 20.16 -18.11
C ALA A 479 25.11 18.88 -17.90
N TYR A 480 24.43 17.73 -17.81
CA TYR A 480 25.07 16.44 -17.55
C TYR A 480 25.87 15.91 -18.74
N PHE A 481 25.20 15.59 -19.86
CA PHE A 481 25.85 14.97 -21.01
C PHE A 481 26.76 15.94 -21.75
N GLY A 482 26.40 17.23 -21.81
CA GLY A 482 27.28 18.25 -22.38
C GLY A 482 28.55 18.45 -21.54
N GLY A 483 28.43 18.45 -20.21
CA GLY A 483 29.59 18.47 -19.31
C GLY A 483 30.52 17.27 -19.50
N LEU A 484 29.95 16.06 -19.65
CA LEU A 484 30.72 14.85 -19.94
C LEU A 484 31.41 14.89 -21.31
N GLN A 485 30.76 15.44 -22.35
CA GLN A 485 31.37 15.62 -23.66
C GLN A 485 32.60 16.53 -23.60
N ILE A 486 32.54 17.60 -22.81
CA ILE A 486 33.67 18.52 -22.61
C ILE A 486 34.79 17.81 -21.82
N THR A 487 34.45 17.16 -20.71
CA THR A 487 35.41 16.52 -19.80
C THR A 487 36.13 15.34 -20.47
N LEU A 488 35.42 14.58 -21.31
CA LEU A 488 35.96 13.40 -21.99
C LEU A 488 36.44 13.68 -23.42
N ALA A 489 36.54 14.94 -23.86
CA ALA A 489 36.79 15.25 -25.27
C ALA A 489 38.10 14.64 -25.82
N GLU A 490 39.12 14.47 -24.97
CA GLU A 490 40.39 13.83 -25.35
C GLU A 490 40.31 12.29 -25.44
N VAL A 491 39.39 11.67 -24.71
CA VAL A 491 39.26 10.20 -24.58
C VAL A 491 38.13 9.67 -25.47
N ASP A 492 37.05 10.43 -25.63
CA ASP A 492 35.84 10.07 -26.37
C ASP A 492 35.68 10.92 -27.65
N THR A 493 36.69 10.87 -28.53
CA THR A 493 36.75 11.71 -29.74
C THR A 493 35.55 11.51 -30.69
N SER A 494 34.88 10.35 -30.65
CA SER A 494 33.68 10.04 -31.44
C SER A 494 32.36 10.22 -30.68
N GLY A 495 32.40 10.61 -29.40
CA GLY A 495 31.23 10.70 -28.52
C GLY A 495 30.53 9.36 -28.27
N GLU A 496 31.22 8.23 -28.46
CA GLU A 496 30.67 6.88 -28.30
C GLU A 496 30.40 6.56 -26.82
N ILE A 497 31.28 6.98 -25.91
CA ILE A 497 31.14 6.73 -24.47
C ILE A 497 29.95 7.50 -23.93
N VAL A 498 29.89 8.81 -24.19
CA VAL A 498 28.76 9.64 -23.71
C VAL A 498 27.44 9.18 -24.35
N PHE A 499 27.46 8.83 -25.63
CA PHE A 499 26.28 8.30 -26.30
C PHE A 499 25.84 6.95 -25.71
N SER A 500 26.78 6.06 -25.39
CA SER A 500 26.48 4.78 -24.72
C SER A 500 25.87 5.00 -23.32
N LEU A 501 26.38 5.95 -22.54
CA LEU A 501 25.78 6.33 -21.25
C LEU A 501 24.35 6.85 -21.41
N PHE A 502 24.11 7.70 -22.43
CA PHE A 502 22.77 8.17 -22.76
C PHE A 502 21.84 7.02 -23.17
N GLN A 503 22.30 6.08 -24.00
CA GLN A 503 21.51 4.90 -24.36
C GLN A 503 21.22 4.00 -23.15
N GLY A 504 22.19 3.83 -22.24
CA GLY A 504 21.97 3.13 -20.97
C GLY A 504 20.88 3.79 -20.13
N PHE A 505 20.89 5.13 -20.02
CA PHE A 505 19.78 5.86 -19.39
C PHE A 505 18.44 5.63 -20.11
N ARG A 506 18.42 5.75 -21.44
CA ARG A 506 17.22 5.53 -22.27
C ARG A 506 16.62 4.16 -22.03
N GLU A 507 17.45 3.11 -22.02
CA GLU A 507 17.02 1.73 -21.77
C GLU A 507 16.46 1.56 -20.36
N ARG A 508 17.12 2.10 -19.33
CA ARG A 508 16.60 2.08 -17.94
C ARG A 508 15.27 2.82 -17.81
N ALA A 509 15.16 4.00 -18.41
CA ALA A 509 13.95 4.79 -18.40
C ALA A 509 12.81 4.10 -19.18
N SER A 510 13.11 3.38 -20.26
CA SER A 510 12.08 2.81 -21.17
C SER A 510 11.72 1.35 -20.90
N SER A 511 12.59 0.57 -20.25
CA SER A 511 12.39 -0.88 -20.01
C SER A 511 11.43 -1.16 -18.86
N THR A 512 11.41 -0.29 -17.85
CA THR A 512 10.58 -0.43 -16.65
C THR A 512 9.40 0.54 -16.63
N ARG A 513 9.42 1.61 -17.46
CA ARG A 513 8.48 2.73 -17.34
C ARG A 513 7.88 3.14 -18.70
N ARG A 514 6.54 3.16 -18.70
CA ARG A 514 5.53 3.81 -19.57
C ARG A 514 6.06 4.52 -20.84
N ASP A 515 5.44 4.22 -21.98
CA ASP A 515 5.90 4.54 -23.36
C ASP A 515 6.30 5.99 -23.64
N TYR A 516 5.82 6.96 -22.86
CA TYR A 516 6.10 8.38 -23.06
C TYR A 516 7.59 8.76 -22.95
N TRP A 517 8.43 7.99 -22.25
CA TRP A 517 9.87 8.26 -22.15
C TRP A 517 10.60 8.12 -23.48
N ARG A 518 10.11 7.24 -24.36
CA ARG A 518 10.76 6.96 -25.65
C ARG A 518 10.81 8.23 -26.50
N SER A 519 9.68 8.92 -26.64
CA SER A 519 9.59 10.15 -27.43
C SER A 519 10.35 11.31 -26.82
N LEU A 520 10.38 11.43 -25.48
CA LEU A 520 11.20 12.44 -24.82
C LEU A 520 12.70 12.16 -25.02
N CYS A 521 13.15 10.91 -24.88
CA CYS A 521 14.53 10.53 -25.14
C CYS A 521 14.92 10.71 -26.61
N ASP A 522 14.03 10.38 -27.55
CA ASP A 522 14.24 10.64 -28.98
C ASP A 522 14.42 12.15 -29.23
N TRP A 523 13.58 12.98 -28.61
CA TRP A 523 13.69 14.44 -28.74
C TRP A 523 14.98 14.99 -28.11
N LEU A 524 15.41 14.47 -26.96
CA LEU A 524 16.68 14.82 -26.33
C LEU A 524 17.88 14.38 -27.18
N GLN A 525 17.83 13.19 -27.77
CA GLN A 525 18.91 12.66 -28.60
C GLN A 525 19.17 13.55 -29.82
N GLU A 526 18.13 14.01 -30.50
CA GLU A 526 18.27 14.91 -31.65
C GLU A 526 18.98 16.23 -31.30
N ARG A 527 18.81 16.71 -30.07
CA ARG A 527 19.38 17.98 -29.59
C ARG A 527 20.80 17.82 -29.04
N LEU A 528 21.06 16.74 -28.30
CA LEU A 528 22.37 16.49 -27.66
C LEU A 528 23.37 15.81 -28.60
N PHE A 529 22.88 15.04 -29.58
CA PHE A 529 23.70 14.23 -30.47
C PHE A 529 23.25 14.40 -31.94
N PRO A 530 23.42 15.59 -32.53
CA PRO A 530 22.94 15.89 -33.89
C PRO A 530 23.51 14.95 -34.97
N ASN A 531 24.69 14.36 -34.72
CA ASN A 531 25.34 13.41 -35.62
C ASN A 531 24.83 11.96 -35.48
N ARG A 532 23.90 11.69 -34.56
CA ARG A 532 23.36 10.35 -34.27
C ARG A 532 21.85 10.31 -34.56
N PRO A 533 21.44 10.06 -35.83
CA PRO A 533 20.03 10.12 -36.22
C PRO A 533 19.20 9.05 -35.51
N LEU A 534 17.94 9.37 -35.21
CA LEU A 534 17.00 8.40 -34.60
C LEU A 534 16.75 7.19 -35.52
N ASN A 535 16.32 6.07 -34.93
CA ASN A 535 15.84 4.92 -35.69
C ASN A 535 14.60 5.29 -36.54
N GLY A 536 14.41 4.61 -37.68
CA GLY A 536 13.23 4.75 -38.54
C GLY A 536 11.92 4.37 -37.85
N SER A 537 11.96 3.52 -36.82
CA SER A 537 10.81 3.14 -36.00
C SER A 537 10.46 4.13 -34.87
N SER A 538 11.11 5.29 -34.81
CA SER A 538 10.83 6.33 -33.81
C SER A 538 9.42 6.92 -34.00
N GLU A 539 8.59 6.86 -32.95
CA GLU A 539 7.26 7.47 -32.93
C GLU A 539 7.32 8.99 -33.13
N LEU A 540 8.36 9.66 -32.62
CA LEU A 540 8.59 11.09 -32.83
C LEU A 540 8.78 11.42 -34.32
N LYS A 541 9.56 10.61 -35.04
CA LYS A 541 9.73 10.78 -36.50
C LYS A 541 8.43 10.51 -37.25
N MET A 542 7.66 9.51 -36.83
CA MET A 542 6.35 9.22 -37.41
C MET A 542 5.37 10.36 -37.16
N ALA A 543 5.31 10.92 -35.95
CA ALA A 543 4.45 12.04 -35.59
C ALA A 543 4.74 13.30 -36.44
N ARG A 544 6.00 13.59 -36.77
CA ARG A 544 6.36 14.71 -37.64
C ARG A 544 5.94 14.52 -39.10
N ARG A 545 5.97 13.28 -39.61
CA ARG A 545 5.63 12.95 -41.02
C ARG A 545 4.13 12.71 -41.22
N HIS A 546 3.51 12.01 -40.29
CA HIS A 546 2.15 11.52 -40.35
C HIS A 546 1.45 11.65 -38.98
N PRO A 547 1.21 12.88 -38.48
CA PRO A 547 0.63 13.09 -37.15
C PRO A 547 -0.75 12.43 -36.98
N ILE A 548 -1.53 12.35 -38.07
CA ILE A 548 -2.86 11.71 -38.08
C ILE A 548 -2.77 10.22 -37.70
N PHE A 549 -1.74 9.51 -38.15
CA PHE A 549 -1.57 8.08 -37.85
C PHE A 549 -1.32 7.84 -36.36
N ILE A 550 -0.56 8.73 -35.72
CA ILE A 550 -0.31 8.69 -34.28
C ILE A 550 -1.58 9.08 -33.51
N GLU A 551 -2.32 10.07 -33.99
CA GLU A 551 -3.58 10.51 -33.38
C GLU A 551 -4.68 9.42 -33.41
N GLN A 552 -4.74 8.61 -34.48
CA GLN A 552 -5.68 7.49 -34.60
C GLN A 552 -5.55 6.44 -33.50
N GLN A 553 -4.38 6.32 -32.85
CA GLN A 553 -4.18 5.41 -31.74
C GLN A 553 -5.00 5.80 -30.49
N ILE A 554 -5.40 7.07 -30.37
CA ILE A 554 -6.26 7.55 -29.30
C ILE A 554 -7.65 6.90 -29.40
N GLU A 555 -8.18 6.74 -30.61
CA GLU A 555 -9.50 6.12 -30.82
C GLU A 555 -9.51 4.66 -30.36
N SER A 556 -8.43 3.91 -30.66
CA SER A 556 -8.26 2.53 -30.18
C SER A 556 -8.17 2.46 -28.66
N ALA A 557 -7.35 3.32 -28.05
CA ALA A 557 -7.20 3.39 -26.60
C ALA A 557 -8.52 3.75 -25.91
N GLU A 558 -9.38 4.56 -26.56
CA GLU A 558 -10.67 4.96 -26.01
C GLU A 558 -11.68 3.81 -26.04
N GLN A 559 -11.65 3.00 -27.10
CA GLN A 559 -12.47 1.79 -27.17
C GLN A 559 -12.10 0.82 -26.04
N GLU A 560 -10.80 0.59 -25.83
CA GLU A 560 -10.31 -0.26 -24.73
C GLU A 560 -10.69 0.29 -23.35
N LEU A 561 -10.62 1.60 -23.15
CA LEU A 561 -11.11 2.26 -21.92
C LEU A 561 -12.59 1.92 -21.68
N MET A 562 -13.43 1.98 -22.72
CA MET A 562 -14.85 1.65 -22.58
C MET A 562 -15.10 0.16 -22.33
N GLU A 563 -14.24 -0.73 -22.84
CA GLU A 563 -14.33 -2.17 -22.59
C GLU A 563 -13.89 -2.57 -21.18
N ARG A 564 -12.96 -1.83 -20.57
CA ARG A 564 -12.46 -2.11 -19.21
C ARG A 564 -13.42 -1.71 -18.08
N HIS A 565 -14.35 -0.79 -18.32
CA HIS A 565 -15.17 -0.19 -17.26
C HIS A 565 -16.67 -0.46 -17.41
N ASP A 566 -17.31 -0.81 -16.28
CA ASP A 566 -18.75 -1.07 -16.21
C ASP A 566 -19.57 0.23 -16.21
N ALA A 567 -20.81 0.16 -16.72
CA ALA A 567 -21.73 1.30 -16.74
C ALA A 567 -22.18 1.78 -15.33
N GLU A 568 -22.06 0.94 -14.29
CA GLU A 568 -22.39 1.30 -12.90
C GLU A 568 -21.17 1.79 -12.10
N GLU A 569 -19.97 1.85 -12.70
CA GLU A 569 -18.77 2.29 -12.01
C GLU A 569 -18.77 3.80 -11.76
N GLN A 570 -18.29 4.22 -10.59
CA GLN A 570 -18.20 5.63 -10.26
C GLN A 570 -16.89 6.21 -10.78
N TRP A 571 -16.97 7.04 -11.83
CA TRP A 571 -15.82 7.72 -12.40
C TRP A 571 -15.36 8.86 -11.47
N PRO A 572 -14.04 9.07 -11.33
CA PRO A 572 -13.49 10.15 -10.50
C PRO A 572 -13.83 11.54 -11.06
N GLU A 573 -14.05 12.48 -10.15
CA GLU A 573 -14.26 13.89 -10.49
C GLU A 573 -12.94 14.57 -10.95
N GLY A 574 -13.07 15.66 -11.72
CA GLY A 574 -11.95 16.36 -12.36
C GLY A 574 -12.01 17.89 -12.18
N ASN A 575 -12.24 18.38 -10.97
CA ASN A 575 -12.47 19.80 -10.68
C ASN A 575 -11.22 20.67 -10.94
N GLN A 576 -10.00 20.13 -10.81
CA GLN A 576 -8.77 20.85 -11.11
C GLN A 576 -8.42 20.82 -12.60
N VAL A 577 -8.64 19.68 -13.26
CA VAL A 577 -8.36 19.49 -14.67
C VAL A 577 -9.39 20.22 -15.54
N ILE A 578 -10.66 20.30 -15.13
CA ILE A 578 -11.70 21.07 -15.85
C ILE A 578 -11.36 22.57 -15.94
N ASN A 579 -10.76 23.14 -14.89
CA ASN A 579 -10.31 24.53 -14.88
C ASN A 579 -9.15 24.81 -15.85
N ARG A 580 -8.60 23.76 -16.48
CA ARG A 580 -7.44 23.81 -17.37
C ARG A 580 -7.76 23.34 -18.80
N LEU A 581 -9.04 23.21 -19.15
CA LEU A 581 -9.46 22.84 -20.51
C LEU A 581 -9.02 23.83 -21.59
N SER A 582 -8.70 25.08 -21.22
CA SER A 582 -8.13 26.08 -22.13
C SER A 582 -6.74 25.69 -22.64
N LEU A 583 -5.99 24.84 -21.92
CA LEU A 583 -4.67 24.37 -22.33
C LEU A 583 -4.74 23.41 -23.52
N ILE A 584 -5.86 22.71 -23.70
CA ILE A 584 -6.00 21.64 -24.70
C ILE A 584 -6.88 22.07 -25.87
N ALA A 585 -6.61 21.47 -27.03
CA ALA A 585 -7.40 21.69 -28.25
C ALA A 585 -8.85 21.22 -28.07
N GLU A 586 -9.79 21.89 -28.74
CA GLU A 586 -11.24 21.65 -28.58
C GLU A 586 -11.64 20.20 -28.84
N LYS A 587 -11.02 19.54 -29.83
CA LYS A 587 -11.24 18.13 -30.15
C LYS A 587 -10.98 17.16 -28.99
N TYR A 588 -10.05 17.49 -28.08
CA TYR A 588 -9.69 16.66 -26.93
C TYR A 588 -10.48 17.00 -25.66
N ARG A 589 -11.48 17.89 -25.74
CA ARG A 589 -12.31 18.29 -24.58
C ARG A 589 -13.51 17.37 -24.34
N TYR A 590 -13.82 16.47 -25.28
CA TYR A 590 -14.93 15.52 -25.18
C TYR A 590 -16.27 16.16 -24.84
N GLN A 591 -16.56 17.32 -25.44
CA GLN A 591 -17.78 18.11 -25.15
C GLN A 591 -19.08 17.38 -25.51
N HIS A 592 -19.01 16.36 -26.38
CA HIS A 592 -20.13 15.55 -26.81
C HIS A 592 -20.59 14.50 -25.77
N LEU A 593 -19.77 14.18 -24.76
CA LEU A 593 -20.09 13.24 -23.69
C LEU A 593 -20.70 13.94 -22.47
N ASP A 594 -21.32 13.22 -21.54
CA ASP A 594 -21.74 13.80 -20.26
C ASP A 594 -20.55 14.23 -19.40
N GLN A 595 -20.70 15.32 -18.63
CA GLN A 595 -19.64 15.90 -17.80
C GLN A 595 -18.96 14.88 -16.87
N PHE A 596 -19.71 13.87 -16.43
CA PHE A 596 -19.23 12.78 -15.59
C PHE A 596 -18.07 11.97 -16.21
N TYR A 597 -18.08 11.74 -17.53
CA TYR A 597 -17.10 10.89 -18.21
C TYR A 597 -15.87 11.64 -18.75
N ARG A 598 -15.93 12.98 -18.75
CA ARG A 598 -14.92 13.82 -19.40
C ARG A 598 -13.59 13.90 -18.63
N PRO A 599 -13.57 14.04 -17.28
CA PRO A 599 -12.34 14.12 -16.49
C PRO A 599 -11.26 13.12 -16.88
N VAL A 600 -11.59 11.84 -16.86
CA VAL A 600 -10.67 10.74 -17.18
C VAL A 600 -10.11 10.86 -18.60
N ARG A 601 -10.93 11.30 -19.55
CA ARG A 601 -10.55 11.40 -20.97
C ARG A 601 -9.61 12.56 -21.27
N TYR A 602 -9.91 13.76 -20.76
CA TYR A 602 -9.09 14.93 -21.09
C TYR A 602 -7.83 15.09 -20.21
N ALA A 603 -7.77 14.42 -19.06
CA ALA A 603 -6.66 14.51 -18.12
C ALA A 603 -5.26 14.19 -18.69
N PRO A 604 -5.04 13.12 -19.47
CA PRO A 604 -3.74 12.87 -20.09
C PRO A 604 -3.28 14.01 -21.01
N PHE A 605 -4.20 14.65 -21.74
CA PHE A 605 -3.87 15.80 -22.59
C PHE A 605 -3.47 17.02 -21.77
N VAL A 606 -4.19 17.29 -20.67
CA VAL A 606 -3.84 18.38 -19.75
C VAL A 606 -2.46 18.14 -19.12
N ALA A 607 -2.19 16.93 -18.65
CA ALA A 607 -0.88 16.55 -18.10
C ALA A 607 0.25 16.73 -19.13
N ALA A 608 0.06 16.27 -20.37
CA ALA A 608 1.05 16.44 -21.44
C ALA A 608 1.31 17.92 -21.71
N ARG A 609 0.27 18.75 -21.69
CA ARG A 609 0.42 20.19 -21.95
C ARG A 609 1.07 20.97 -20.82
N ILE A 610 0.88 20.52 -19.58
CA ILE A 610 1.62 21.03 -18.41
C ILE A 610 3.12 20.78 -18.58
N SER A 611 3.52 19.54 -18.92
CA SER A 611 4.93 19.19 -19.13
C SER A 611 5.55 19.94 -20.32
N LEU A 612 4.85 20.02 -21.46
CA LEU A 612 5.34 20.73 -22.66
C LEU A 612 5.54 22.23 -22.42
N ASN A 613 4.66 22.87 -21.66
CA ASN A 613 4.68 24.32 -21.45
C ASN A 613 5.42 24.74 -20.17
N GLY A 614 5.89 23.79 -19.35
CA GLY A 614 6.55 24.08 -18.07
C GLY A 614 5.65 24.80 -17.07
N ILE A 615 4.37 24.41 -17.00
CA ILE A 615 3.42 24.99 -16.04
C ILE A 615 3.63 24.31 -14.69
N ASP A 616 3.82 25.09 -13.62
CA ASP A 616 3.94 24.54 -12.26
C ASP A 616 2.54 24.08 -11.74
N PRO A 617 2.33 22.78 -11.49
CA PRO A 617 1.05 22.27 -11.04
C PRO A 617 0.90 22.38 -9.51
N PRO A 618 -0.22 22.90 -8.98
CA PRO A 618 -0.46 22.88 -7.54
C PRO A 618 -0.68 21.44 -7.04
N GLU A 619 -0.41 21.17 -5.76
CA GLU A 619 -0.56 19.84 -5.15
C GLU A 619 -1.95 19.22 -5.38
N SER A 620 -3.01 20.05 -5.36
CA SER A 620 -4.39 19.61 -5.63
C SER A 620 -4.60 19.06 -7.04
N LEU A 621 -3.89 19.59 -8.05
CA LEU A 621 -3.92 19.08 -9.42
C LEU A 621 -3.12 17.79 -9.53
N ILE A 622 -1.97 17.70 -8.87
CA ILE A 622 -1.13 16.50 -8.85
C ILE A 622 -1.91 15.34 -8.24
N TYR A 623 -2.61 15.59 -7.13
CA TYR A 623 -3.56 14.67 -6.53
C TYR A 623 -4.61 14.19 -7.54
N GLU A 624 -5.30 15.11 -8.20
CA GLU A 624 -6.39 14.76 -9.10
C GLU A 624 -5.90 13.95 -10.29
N LEU A 625 -4.73 14.30 -10.86
CA LEU A 625 -4.10 13.53 -11.92
C LEU A 625 -3.69 12.12 -11.46
N ARG A 626 -3.24 11.95 -10.21
CA ARG A 626 -3.01 10.60 -9.64
C ARG A 626 -4.28 9.79 -9.53
N LEU A 627 -5.37 10.41 -9.08
CA LEU A 627 -6.66 9.76 -8.95
C LEU A 627 -7.16 9.28 -10.32
N LEU A 628 -7.10 10.15 -11.32
CA LEU A 628 -7.51 9.87 -12.71
C LEU A 628 -6.63 8.78 -13.35
N ARG A 629 -5.31 8.83 -13.11
CA ARG A 629 -4.35 7.82 -13.58
C ARG A 629 -4.48 6.48 -12.85
N ALA A 630 -4.92 6.47 -11.59
CA ALA A 630 -5.14 5.25 -10.82
C ALA A 630 -6.48 4.57 -11.16
N PHE A 631 -7.45 5.32 -11.71
CA PHE A 631 -8.69 4.79 -12.23
C PHE A 631 -8.46 3.94 -13.49
N ASP A 632 -7.75 4.47 -14.48
CA ASP A 632 -7.27 3.71 -15.64
C ASP A 632 -5.88 4.20 -16.05
N SER A 633 -4.85 3.43 -15.67
CA SER A 633 -3.47 3.79 -16.04
C SER A 633 -3.15 3.50 -17.49
N GLU A 634 -3.78 2.50 -18.10
CA GLU A 634 -3.51 2.11 -19.49
C GLU A 634 -3.95 3.22 -20.44
N TRP A 635 -5.18 3.73 -20.27
CA TRP A 635 -5.67 4.91 -20.97
C TRP A 635 -4.81 6.14 -20.69
N PHE A 636 -4.60 6.45 -19.41
CA PHE A 636 -3.93 7.70 -19.03
C PHE A 636 -2.50 7.76 -19.57
N ASP A 637 -1.72 6.68 -19.48
CA ASP A 637 -0.33 6.70 -19.93
C ASP A 637 -0.20 6.66 -21.43
N SER A 638 -1.00 5.82 -22.10
CA SER A 638 -0.96 5.68 -23.55
C SER A 638 -1.30 7.01 -24.21
N VAL A 639 -2.40 7.63 -23.80
CA VAL A 639 -2.83 8.91 -24.35
C VAL A 639 -1.89 10.04 -23.95
N TYR A 640 -1.34 10.02 -22.74
CA TYR A 640 -0.30 10.98 -22.34
C TYR A 640 0.94 10.85 -23.25
N ALA A 641 1.40 9.63 -23.52
CA ALA A 641 2.54 9.37 -24.42
C ALA A 641 2.28 9.89 -25.83
N ILE A 642 1.10 9.61 -26.38
CA ILE A 642 0.68 10.10 -27.70
C ILE A 642 0.62 11.63 -27.72
N ALA A 643 -0.04 12.25 -26.74
CA ALA A 643 -0.19 13.71 -26.65
C ALA A 643 1.17 14.42 -26.47
N LEU A 644 2.06 13.87 -25.66
CA LEU A 644 3.42 14.37 -25.49
C LEU A 644 4.20 14.25 -26.80
N THR A 645 4.13 13.10 -27.48
CA THR A 645 4.83 12.86 -28.76
C THR A 645 4.39 13.85 -29.84
N LEU A 646 3.09 14.06 -30.00
CA LEU A 646 2.53 15.05 -30.91
C LEU A 646 2.98 16.48 -30.54
N GLY A 647 3.04 16.79 -29.25
CA GLY A 647 3.55 18.07 -28.76
C GLY A 647 5.04 18.28 -29.07
N LEU A 648 5.89 17.31 -28.75
CA LEU A 648 7.33 17.33 -29.02
C LEU A 648 7.62 17.45 -30.52
N ALA A 649 6.81 16.81 -31.38
CA ALA A 649 6.93 16.90 -32.82
C ALA A 649 6.74 18.34 -33.36
N THR A 650 5.97 19.18 -32.66
CA THR A 650 5.74 20.58 -33.01
C THR A 650 6.77 21.56 -32.45
N LEU A 651 7.52 21.16 -31.42
CA LEU A 651 8.62 21.98 -30.90
C LEU A 651 9.74 22.00 -31.94
N ALA A 652 9.98 23.16 -32.55
CA ALA A 652 10.99 23.32 -33.58
C ALA A 652 12.37 22.85 -33.08
N MET A 653 13.17 22.28 -33.98
CA MET A 653 14.62 22.29 -33.80
C MET A 653 15.04 23.73 -34.00
N GLU A 654 15.39 24.44 -32.93
CA GLU A 654 16.21 25.63 -33.10
C GLU A 654 17.54 25.12 -33.66
N ILE A 655 17.76 25.40 -34.95
CA ILE A 655 18.96 25.00 -35.71
C ILE A 655 20.15 25.83 -35.25
#